data_AF-A0A6A2YMN6-F1
#
_entry.id   AF-A0A6A2YMN6-F1
#
_cell.length_a   1.000
_cell.length_b   1.000
_cell.length_c   1.000
_cell.angle_alpha   90.00
_cell.angle_beta   90.00
_cell.angle_gamma   90.00
#
_symmetry.space_group_name_H-M   'P 1'
#
loop_
_entity.id
_entity.type
_entity.pdbx_description
1 polymer ?
#
loop_
_entity_poly.entity_id
_entity_poly.type
_entity_poly.pdbx_seq_one_letter_code
_entity_poly.pdbx_strand_id
1 'polypeptide(L)'
;MTMMTTPPLDQQDEELLVPPSDIVEGPQPMEVGQVDPTSTVEKQQEEEPPSMKFTWTIDNFSRLNTKKHYSDIFIVGGYKWRILIFPKGNNVDHLSMYLDVADSSSLPYGWSRYAQFRLAVVNQINHKYSIRKDTQHQFNARESDWGFTSFMPLSDFYDPSRGYLVNDIVVIEAEVAVRKILDYWSYDSKKETGYVGLKNQGATCYMNSLLQTLYHIPYIRKAVYHMPTTEIDMPVGSIPLALQRLFYKLQYNDTSVSTKELTKSFGWDTYDSFMQHDVQELNRVLCEKLEDKMKVLNLTEFYFGVCITNFVMFYTPFQFQGTVVEGTIQQLFEGHNMNYIECINVDYKSTRKESYYDLQLDVKGCRDVYASFDKYVEVEGLEGDNKYHADEHGLQDAKKGVLFIDFPPVLQLQLKRFEYDFMRDTMVKINDRYEFPLQLDLDRENRKYLSPEADRTVRNLYTLHSVLVHSGGVHGGHYYAFIRPTLSDQWYKFDDERVTKEDLKRALDEQYGGEEELPPTNPGFNNTPFKFTKYSNAYMLVYIRESDKDKIICNVDEKDIAEHLRIRLKKEQEEKEEKRKYKAQAHLYTIIKVARDEDLLEQIGKGIYFDLVDHDKVRSFHIQKQTPFHVFKEEAAKEFGIPVQYQRFWIWAKRQNHTYRPNRPLTPQEEAQSVGQLREVSNKAQNAELKLFLEVERDQIFCFSSSFMNR
;
A
#
# COMPACT_ATOMS: atom_id res chain seq x y z
N MET A 1 -49.94 4.82 8.67
CA MET A 1 -48.68 5.59 8.59
C MET A 1 -47.78 5.15 9.72
N THR A 2 -46.86 4.23 9.44
CA THR A 2 -45.70 3.91 10.27
C THR A 2 -44.72 3.24 9.30
N MET A 3 -43.73 4.00 8.83
CA MET A 3 -42.71 3.48 7.91
C MET A 3 -41.62 2.80 8.74
N MET A 4 -41.47 1.48 8.54
CA MET A 4 -40.28 0.77 8.97
C MET A 4 -39.20 0.94 7.91
N THR A 5 -38.08 1.55 8.29
CA THR A 5 -36.86 1.65 7.48
C THR A 5 -36.06 0.35 7.61
N THR A 6 -35.83 -0.31 6.47
CA THR A 6 -34.91 -1.46 6.34
C THR A 6 -33.45 -1.03 6.50
N PRO A 7 -32.59 -1.84 7.16
CA PRO A 7 -31.16 -1.56 7.28
C PRO A 7 -30.43 -1.77 5.93
N PRO A 8 -29.30 -1.08 5.68
CA PRO A 8 -28.56 -1.21 4.43
C PRO A 8 -27.87 -2.57 4.32
N LEU A 9 -27.97 -3.18 3.14
CA LEU A 9 -27.29 -4.41 2.74
C LEU A 9 -25.76 -4.21 2.73
N ASP A 10 -25.05 -5.08 3.43
CA ASP A 10 -23.60 -5.26 3.33
C ASP A 10 -23.18 -5.47 1.87
N GLN A 11 -22.36 -4.55 1.35
CA GLN A 11 -21.65 -4.74 0.08
C GLN A 11 -20.55 -5.78 0.30
N GLN A 12 -20.82 -7.03 -0.10
CA GLN A 12 -19.78 -8.06 -0.19
C GLN A 12 -18.86 -7.78 -1.39
N ASP A 13 -17.57 -7.88 -1.11
CA ASP A 13 -16.41 -7.71 -1.97
C ASP A 13 -16.53 -8.35 -3.37
N GLU A 14 -16.64 -7.53 -4.42
CA GLU A 14 -16.24 -7.92 -5.78
C GLU A 14 -14.74 -7.70 -5.96
N GLU A 15 -13.97 -8.77 -5.79
CA GLU A 15 -12.58 -8.85 -6.23
C GLU A 15 -12.56 -8.93 -7.77
N LEU A 16 -12.16 -7.85 -8.45
CA LEU A 16 -11.96 -7.81 -9.90
C LEU A 16 -10.82 -8.76 -10.29
N LEU A 17 -11.17 -9.90 -10.88
CA LEU A 17 -10.24 -10.87 -11.45
C LEU A 17 -9.72 -10.37 -12.80
N VAL A 18 -8.40 -10.26 -12.92
CA VAL A 18 -7.67 -10.01 -14.17
C VAL A 18 -7.79 -11.25 -15.08
N PRO A 19 -8.07 -11.12 -16.39
CA PRO A 19 -8.16 -12.25 -17.29
C PRO A 19 -6.79 -12.92 -17.52
N PRO A 20 -6.72 -14.25 -17.68
CA PRO A 20 -5.47 -14.96 -17.97
C PRO A 20 -4.99 -14.63 -19.39
N SER A 21 -3.69 -14.35 -19.51
CA SER A 21 -2.98 -14.17 -20.79
C SER A 21 -2.68 -15.53 -21.41
N ASP A 22 -2.97 -15.69 -22.70
CA ASP A 22 -2.76 -16.91 -23.47
C ASP A 22 -1.30 -17.39 -23.42
N ILE A 23 -1.11 -18.61 -22.89
CA ILE A 23 0.16 -19.33 -22.94
C ILE A 23 0.22 -20.04 -24.30
N VAL A 24 1.14 -19.60 -25.17
CA VAL A 24 1.49 -20.31 -26.40
C VAL A 24 2.42 -21.48 -26.04
N GLU A 25 2.03 -22.70 -26.45
CA GLU A 25 2.79 -23.94 -26.30
C GLU A 25 4.19 -23.83 -26.95
N GLY A 26 5.23 -24.13 -26.17
CA GLY A 26 6.57 -24.43 -26.67
C GLY A 26 6.81 -25.94 -26.70
N PRO A 27 7.67 -26.48 -27.60
CA PRO A 27 7.86 -27.91 -27.75
C PRO A 27 8.77 -28.53 -26.67
N GLN A 28 8.56 -29.83 -26.48
CA GLN A 28 9.12 -30.75 -25.48
C GLN A 28 10.58 -31.23 -25.78
N PRO A 29 11.24 -32.01 -24.88
CA PRO A 29 12.59 -31.77 -24.38
C PRO A 29 13.71 -32.56 -25.07
N MET A 30 14.96 -32.12 -24.90
CA MET A 30 16.16 -32.95 -25.11
C MET A 30 17.01 -33.06 -23.85
N GLU A 31 17.73 -34.18 -23.81
CA GLU A 31 18.27 -34.91 -22.66
C GLU A 31 19.38 -34.25 -21.81
N VAL A 32 19.52 -34.87 -20.65
CA VAL A 32 20.43 -34.67 -19.52
C VAL A 32 21.91 -34.87 -19.89
N GLY A 33 22.76 -33.94 -19.46
CA GLY A 33 24.22 -34.10 -19.37
C GLY A 33 24.74 -33.52 -18.05
N GLN A 34 25.57 -34.30 -17.35
CA GLN A 34 26.04 -34.11 -15.98
C GLN A 34 27.02 -32.93 -15.75
N VAL A 35 27.10 -32.58 -14.46
CA VAL A 35 27.79 -31.49 -13.75
C VAL A 35 29.31 -31.70 -13.65
N ASP A 36 30.11 -30.62 -13.68
CA ASP A 36 31.10 -30.29 -12.61
C ASP A 36 31.81 -28.93 -12.81
N PRO A 37 32.37 -28.31 -11.74
CA PRO A 37 32.26 -26.87 -11.50
C PRO A 37 33.61 -26.13 -11.44
N THR A 38 33.71 -25.01 -12.15
CA THR A 38 34.65 -23.91 -11.82
C THR A 38 34.19 -22.65 -12.54
N SER A 39 33.54 -21.71 -11.84
CA SER A 39 33.27 -20.37 -12.36
C SER A 39 33.91 -19.32 -11.46
N THR A 40 35.02 -18.76 -11.96
CA THR A 40 35.52 -17.45 -11.59
C THR A 40 34.44 -16.40 -11.91
N VAL A 41 34.08 -15.61 -10.90
CA VAL A 41 33.08 -14.55 -10.99
C VAL A 41 33.62 -13.40 -11.82
N GLU A 42 33.26 -13.35 -13.10
CA GLU A 42 33.35 -12.13 -13.90
C GLU A 42 32.14 -11.24 -13.58
N LYS A 43 32.41 -9.99 -13.20
CA LYS A 43 31.41 -8.94 -12.98
C LYS A 43 30.62 -8.73 -14.27
N GLN A 44 29.35 -9.09 -14.28
CA GLN A 44 28.41 -8.61 -15.29
C GLN A 44 28.27 -7.08 -15.13
N GLN A 45 28.71 -6.34 -16.15
CA GLN A 45 28.32 -4.95 -16.35
C GLN A 45 26.79 -4.92 -16.47
N GLU A 46 26.14 -4.06 -15.69
CA GLU A 46 24.73 -3.72 -15.86
C GLU A 46 24.52 -3.18 -17.28
N GLU A 47 23.77 -3.90 -18.12
CA GLU A 47 23.31 -3.35 -19.40
C GLU A 47 22.38 -2.17 -19.12
N GLU A 48 22.76 -0.97 -19.56
CA GLU A 48 21.86 0.19 -19.53
C GLU A 48 20.55 -0.13 -20.27
N PRO A 49 19.39 0.29 -19.75
CA PRO A 49 18.11 -0.01 -20.41
C PRO A 49 18.12 0.56 -21.83
N PRO A 50 17.59 -0.18 -22.82
CA PRO A 50 17.63 0.25 -24.23
C PRO A 50 16.91 1.60 -24.38
N SER A 51 17.69 2.65 -24.65
CA SER A 51 17.19 3.98 -24.94
C SER A 51 17.06 4.16 -26.46
N MET A 52 16.01 4.85 -26.89
CA MET A 52 15.76 5.14 -28.30
C MET A 52 15.76 6.64 -28.52
N LYS A 53 16.45 7.08 -29.57
CA LYS A 53 16.47 8.47 -30.00
C LYS A 53 15.52 8.67 -31.18
N PHE A 54 14.56 9.58 -31.01
CA PHE A 54 13.63 10.03 -32.02
C PHE A 54 13.95 11.47 -32.42
N THR A 55 13.91 11.77 -33.72
CA THR A 55 14.18 13.12 -34.26
C THR A 55 12.99 13.58 -35.08
N TRP A 56 12.49 14.77 -34.78
CA TRP A 56 11.34 15.39 -35.43
C TRP A 56 11.75 16.72 -36.06
N THR A 57 11.63 16.79 -37.39
CA THR A 57 11.90 18.01 -38.15
C THR A 57 10.57 18.65 -38.53
N ILE A 58 10.43 19.95 -38.28
CA ILE A 58 9.21 20.71 -38.56
C ILE A 58 9.54 21.85 -39.51
N ASP A 59 9.01 21.76 -40.72
CA ASP A 59 9.13 22.82 -41.73
C ASP A 59 8.03 23.88 -41.57
N ASN A 60 8.32 25.09 -42.04
CA ASN A 60 7.41 26.24 -41.98
C ASN A 60 6.92 26.55 -40.55
N PHE A 61 7.78 26.41 -39.55
CA PHE A 61 7.41 26.47 -38.13
C PHE A 61 6.70 27.77 -37.75
N SER A 62 7.14 28.90 -38.30
CA SER A 62 6.56 30.23 -38.05
C SER A 62 5.11 30.35 -38.51
N ARG A 63 4.65 29.45 -39.40
CA ARG A 63 3.26 29.41 -39.89
C ARG A 63 2.32 28.57 -39.03
N LEU A 64 2.83 27.88 -38.00
CA LEU A 64 2.01 27.07 -37.10
C LEU A 64 1.09 27.97 -36.26
N ASN A 65 -0.20 27.93 -36.58
CA ASN A 65 -1.25 28.68 -35.86
C ASN A 65 -2.03 27.82 -34.85
N THR A 66 -1.65 26.55 -34.68
CA THR A 66 -2.28 25.62 -33.74
C THR A 66 -1.77 25.83 -32.32
N LYS A 67 -2.67 25.77 -31.33
CA LYS A 67 -2.32 25.85 -29.91
C LYS A 67 -1.42 24.68 -29.47
N LYS A 68 -1.70 23.48 -29.96
CA LYS A 68 -0.94 22.24 -29.73
C LYS A 68 -0.52 21.66 -31.07
N HIS A 69 0.70 21.14 -31.16
CA HIS A 69 1.19 20.43 -32.33
C HIS A 69 1.88 19.13 -31.89
N TYR A 70 1.64 18.04 -32.62
CA TYR A 70 2.08 16.70 -32.24
C TYR A 70 3.02 16.13 -33.31
N SER A 71 4.03 15.37 -32.89
CA SER A 71 4.85 14.58 -33.80
C SER A 71 4.14 13.31 -34.26
N ASP A 72 4.78 12.61 -35.21
CA ASP A 72 4.47 11.21 -35.48
C ASP A 72 4.70 10.33 -34.23
N ILE A 73 4.00 9.21 -34.20
CA ILE A 73 4.09 8.23 -33.12
C ILE A 73 5.34 7.39 -33.31
N PHE A 74 6.14 7.23 -32.25
CA PHE A 74 7.28 6.35 -32.21
C PHE A 74 7.16 5.34 -31.06
N ILE A 75 7.83 4.19 -31.19
CA ILE A 75 7.68 3.06 -30.26
C ILE A 75 8.98 2.87 -29.49
N VAL A 76 8.88 2.87 -28.15
CA VAL A 76 10.01 2.61 -27.23
C VAL A 76 9.52 1.71 -26.11
N GLY A 77 10.24 0.63 -25.83
CA GLY A 77 9.85 -0.35 -24.80
C GLY A 77 8.50 -1.02 -25.05
N GLY A 78 8.05 -1.10 -26.32
CA GLY A 78 6.74 -1.64 -26.70
C GLY A 78 5.56 -0.65 -26.56
N TYR A 79 5.82 0.58 -26.13
CA TYR A 79 4.79 1.60 -25.90
C TYR A 79 4.83 2.71 -26.96
N LYS A 80 3.67 3.30 -27.24
CA LYS A 80 3.49 4.37 -28.24
C LYS A 80 3.65 5.75 -27.60
N TRP A 81 4.64 6.50 -28.08
CA TRP A 81 4.98 7.83 -27.62
C TRP A 81 4.85 8.84 -28.75
N ARG A 82 4.65 10.12 -28.42
CA ARG A 82 4.76 11.25 -29.36
C ARG A 82 5.24 12.49 -28.62
N ILE A 83 5.81 13.44 -29.35
CA ILE A 83 6.16 14.76 -28.82
C ILE A 83 4.95 15.68 -28.96
N LEU A 84 4.64 16.44 -27.91
CA LEU A 84 3.65 17.50 -27.90
C LEU A 84 4.36 18.85 -27.67
N ILE A 85 4.14 19.81 -28.56
CA ILE A 85 4.62 21.18 -28.40
C ILE A 85 3.49 22.20 -28.38
N PHE A 86 3.76 23.33 -27.72
CA PHE A 86 2.99 24.56 -27.84
C PHE A 86 3.91 25.62 -28.48
N PRO A 87 3.85 25.81 -29.81
CA PRO A 87 4.80 26.65 -30.56
C PRO A 87 4.85 28.11 -30.11
N LYS A 88 3.73 28.63 -29.61
CA LYS A 88 3.57 30.00 -29.08
C LYS A 88 3.46 30.03 -27.55
N GLY A 89 3.76 28.90 -26.91
CA GLY A 89 3.71 28.69 -25.47
C GLY A 89 2.37 28.28 -24.89
N ASN A 90 2.45 27.68 -23.70
CA ASN A 90 1.31 27.21 -22.92
C ASN A 90 1.02 28.17 -21.76
N ASN A 91 0.40 29.31 -22.07
CA ASN A 91 0.17 30.43 -21.14
C ASN A 91 1.48 31.08 -20.60
N VAL A 92 2.60 30.90 -21.30
CA VAL A 92 3.91 31.49 -20.99
C VAL A 92 4.63 31.87 -22.30
N ASP A 93 5.55 32.84 -22.26
CA ASP A 93 6.32 33.30 -23.44
C ASP A 93 7.52 32.38 -23.77
N HIS A 94 7.32 31.07 -23.67
CA HIS A 94 8.33 30.05 -23.92
C HIS A 94 7.76 29.00 -24.86
N LEU A 95 8.61 28.40 -25.69
CA LEU A 95 8.30 27.12 -26.32
C LEU A 95 8.05 26.11 -25.20
N SER A 96 6.89 25.46 -25.20
CA SER A 96 6.57 24.38 -24.27
C SER A 96 6.63 23.04 -24.98
N MET A 97 7.21 22.03 -24.35
CA MET A 97 7.46 20.74 -24.97
C MET A 97 7.31 19.59 -23.97
N TYR A 98 6.59 18.55 -24.37
CA TYR A 98 6.18 17.41 -23.55
C TYR A 98 6.37 16.11 -24.33
N LEU A 99 6.63 15.03 -23.59
CA LEU A 99 6.45 13.66 -24.08
C LEU A 99 5.03 13.23 -23.72
N ASP A 100 4.30 12.64 -24.66
CA ASP A 100 2.90 12.24 -24.51
C ASP A 100 2.71 10.77 -24.88
N VAL A 101 1.82 10.09 -24.14
CA VAL A 101 1.39 8.72 -24.40
C VAL A 101 0.31 8.74 -25.49
N ALA A 102 0.70 8.41 -26.71
CA ALA A 102 -0.12 8.64 -27.91
C ALA A 102 -1.46 7.87 -27.91
N ASP A 103 -1.52 6.73 -27.24
CA ASP A 103 -2.67 5.82 -27.15
C ASP A 103 -3.41 5.89 -25.81
N SER A 104 -3.14 6.91 -24.98
CA SER A 104 -3.64 7.04 -23.61
C SER A 104 -5.16 6.85 -23.44
N SER A 105 -5.95 7.32 -24.40
CA SER A 105 -7.42 7.20 -24.40
C SER A 105 -7.95 5.79 -24.67
N SER A 106 -7.12 4.91 -25.23
CA SER A 106 -7.47 3.52 -25.57
C SER A 106 -6.91 2.49 -24.59
N LEU A 107 -6.15 2.92 -23.59
CA LEU A 107 -5.52 2.04 -22.61
C LEU A 107 -6.50 1.66 -21.49
N PRO A 108 -6.37 0.45 -20.91
CA PRO A 108 -7.25 -0.03 -19.85
C PRO A 108 -7.14 0.83 -18.60
N TYR A 109 -8.22 0.87 -17.80
CA TYR A 109 -8.23 1.60 -16.53
C TYR A 109 -7.09 1.13 -15.62
N GLY A 110 -6.34 2.09 -15.05
CA GLY A 110 -5.21 1.81 -14.15
C GLY A 110 -3.85 1.57 -14.84
N TRP A 111 -3.72 1.85 -16.14
CA TRP A 111 -2.44 1.77 -16.83
C TRP A 111 -1.41 2.75 -16.25
N SER A 112 -0.14 2.34 -16.20
CA SER A 112 0.97 3.26 -15.97
C SER A 112 2.23 2.86 -16.75
N ARG A 113 3.06 3.84 -17.13
CA ARG A 113 4.32 3.64 -17.86
C ARG A 113 5.38 4.54 -17.26
N TYR A 114 6.53 3.98 -16.88
CA TYR A 114 7.65 4.81 -16.41
C TYR A 114 8.67 4.98 -17.52
N ALA A 115 9.04 6.23 -17.77
CA ALA A 115 10.09 6.56 -18.71
C ALA A 115 11.02 7.63 -18.13
N GLN A 116 12.31 7.42 -18.33
CA GLN A 116 13.30 8.46 -18.25
C GLN A 116 13.50 9.00 -19.66
N PHE A 117 13.45 10.31 -19.85
CA PHE A 117 13.54 10.90 -21.17
C PHE A 117 14.21 12.27 -21.18
N ARG A 118 14.81 12.60 -22.32
CA ARG A 118 15.44 13.87 -22.62
C ARG A 118 14.79 14.47 -23.85
N LEU A 119 14.38 15.73 -23.77
CA LEU A 119 13.87 16.48 -24.90
C LEU A 119 14.86 17.58 -25.27
N ALA A 120 15.05 17.82 -26.58
CA ALA A 120 16.03 18.77 -27.08
C ALA A 120 15.51 19.60 -28.25
N VAL A 121 15.90 20.87 -28.31
CA VAL A 121 15.85 21.69 -29.53
C VAL A 121 17.28 21.79 -30.06
N VAL A 122 17.51 21.27 -31.25
CA VAL A 122 18.84 21.19 -31.85
C VAL A 122 19.24 22.55 -32.39
N ASN A 123 20.45 22.97 -32.05
CA ASN A 123 21.08 24.10 -32.71
C ASN A 123 21.68 23.62 -34.04
N GLN A 124 21.15 24.13 -35.15
CA GLN A 124 21.47 23.71 -36.51
C GLN A 124 22.77 24.34 -37.04
N ILE A 125 23.30 25.36 -36.37
CA ILE A 125 24.59 26.00 -36.72
C ILE A 125 25.74 25.31 -35.96
N ASN A 126 25.55 25.05 -34.66
CA ASN A 126 26.53 24.36 -33.84
C ASN A 126 25.84 23.49 -32.78
N HIS A 127 25.88 22.17 -33.00
CA HIS A 127 25.24 21.17 -32.16
C HIS A 127 25.59 21.25 -30.67
N LYS A 128 26.76 21.80 -30.28
CA LYS A 128 27.17 21.96 -28.87
C LYS A 128 26.25 22.91 -28.10
N TYR A 129 25.55 23.82 -28.78
CA TYR A 129 24.63 24.78 -28.16
C TYR A 129 23.16 24.32 -28.23
N SER A 130 22.90 23.05 -28.55
CA SER A 130 21.55 22.50 -28.49
C SER A 130 21.04 22.54 -27.06
N ILE A 131 19.80 23.00 -26.85
CA ILE A 131 19.20 23.01 -25.52
C ILE A 131 18.55 21.66 -25.27
N ARG A 132 18.95 21.02 -24.16
CA ARG A 132 18.50 19.69 -23.74
C ARG A 132 17.95 19.79 -22.32
N LYS A 133 16.85 19.10 -22.02
CA LYS A 133 16.33 18.94 -20.66
C LYS A 133 15.96 17.47 -20.42
N ASP A 134 16.37 16.96 -19.27
CA ASP A 134 16.17 15.58 -18.84
C ASP A 134 15.14 15.53 -17.71
N THR A 135 14.30 14.49 -17.71
CA THR A 135 13.37 14.21 -16.62
C THR A 135 13.01 12.72 -16.62
N GLN A 136 12.29 12.30 -15.59
CA GLN A 136 11.66 10.98 -15.51
C GLN A 136 10.23 11.16 -15.02
N HIS A 137 9.33 10.29 -15.43
CA HIS A 137 7.93 10.36 -15.01
C HIS A 137 7.22 9.01 -15.12
N GLN A 138 6.20 8.83 -14.29
CA GLN A 138 5.25 7.71 -14.37
C GLN A 138 3.94 8.20 -14.99
N PHE A 139 3.82 8.00 -16.30
CA PHE A 139 2.65 8.34 -17.09
C PHE A 139 1.47 7.47 -16.71
N ASN A 140 0.27 8.06 -16.65
CA ASN A 140 -0.97 7.37 -16.31
C ASN A 140 -2.18 8.09 -16.95
N ALA A 141 -3.40 7.60 -16.68
CA ALA A 141 -4.61 8.16 -17.29
C ALA A 141 -4.90 9.64 -16.93
N ARG A 142 -4.40 10.12 -15.78
CA ARG A 142 -4.54 11.53 -15.36
C ARG A 142 -3.39 12.39 -15.89
N GLU A 143 -2.19 11.80 -15.95
CA GLU A 143 -0.94 12.45 -16.35
C GLU A 143 -0.38 11.71 -17.58
N SER A 144 -1.06 11.86 -18.72
CA SER A 144 -0.69 11.19 -19.97
C SER A 144 0.48 11.86 -20.70
N ASP A 145 0.76 13.12 -20.36
CA ASP A 145 1.86 13.92 -20.87
C ASP A 145 2.68 14.55 -19.75
N TRP A 146 3.99 14.64 -19.95
CA TRP A 146 4.92 15.24 -18.99
C TRP A 146 6.09 15.90 -19.70
N GLY A 147 6.59 17.01 -19.16
CA GLY A 147 7.66 17.78 -19.78
C GLY A 147 7.77 19.19 -19.22
N PHE A 148 8.07 20.14 -20.09
CA PHE A 148 8.54 21.47 -19.69
C PHE A 148 7.66 22.57 -20.30
N THR A 149 6.87 23.22 -19.45
CA THR A 149 6.06 24.40 -19.83
C THR A 149 6.96 25.56 -20.27
N SER A 150 8.09 25.76 -19.61
CA SER A 150 9.12 26.74 -19.99
C SER A 150 10.36 26.04 -20.53
N PHE A 151 10.29 25.47 -21.75
CA PHE A 151 11.42 24.75 -22.34
C PHE A 151 12.52 25.71 -22.80
N MET A 152 12.18 26.68 -23.67
CA MET A 152 13.09 27.69 -24.22
C MET A 152 12.34 29.01 -24.42
N PRO A 153 12.92 30.18 -24.06
CA PRO A 153 12.30 31.49 -24.34
C PRO A 153 12.04 31.68 -25.83
N LEU A 154 10.86 32.17 -26.21
CA LEU A 154 10.55 32.38 -27.63
C LEU A 154 11.46 33.45 -28.26
N SER A 155 11.91 34.44 -27.48
CA SER A 155 12.90 35.43 -27.93
C SER A 155 14.19 34.79 -28.43
N ASP A 156 14.65 33.76 -27.74
CA ASP A 156 15.90 33.04 -28.04
C ASP A 156 15.70 32.07 -29.21
N PHE A 157 14.53 31.45 -29.25
CA PHE A 157 14.15 30.50 -30.29
C PHE A 157 14.05 31.15 -31.67
N TYR A 158 13.41 32.31 -31.76
CA TYR A 158 13.19 33.03 -33.02
C TYR A 158 14.37 33.94 -33.43
N ASP A 159 15.40 34.08 -32.61
CA ASP A 159 16.60 34.85 -32.97
C ASP A 159 17.41 34.11 -34.05
N PRO A 160 17.51 34.65 -35.29
CA PRO A 160 18.22 33.99 -36.38
C PRO A 160 19.72 33.78 -36.09
N SER A 161 20.32 34.58 -35.20
CA SER A 161 21.73 34.47 -34.83
C SER A 161 22.02 33.27 -33.92
N ARG A 162 20.98 32.71 -33.28
CA ARG A 162 21.14 31.63 -32.30
C ARG A 162 21.00 30.23 -32.90
N GLY A 163 20.49 30.10 -34.12
CA GLY A 163 20.57 28.84 -34.90
C GLY A 163 19.58 27.74 -34.52
N TYR A 164 18.52 28.05 -33.77
CA TYR A 164 17.47 27.07 -33.40
C TYR A 164 16.38 26.94 -34.48
N LEU A 165 16.02 28.06 -35.10
CA LEU A 165 15.13 28.12 -36.27
C LEU A 165 15.94 28.59 -37.49
N VAL A 166 16.19 27.69 -38.44
CA VAL A 166 16.98 27.96 -39.64
C VAL A 166 16.14 27.63 -40.87
N ASN A 167 16.02 28.57 -41.81
CA ASN A 167 15.15 28.43 -42.98
C ASN A 167 13.68 28.09 -42.65
N ASP A 168 13.18 28.59 -41.51
CA ASP A 168 11.86 28.26 -40.95
C ASP A 168 11.67 26.76 -40.62
N ILE A 169 12.79 26.06 -40.40
CA ILE A 169 12.84 24.65 -39.99
C ILE A 169 13.38 24.57 -38.56
N VAL A 170 12.73 23.77 -37.72
CA VAL A 170 13.23 23.38 -36.40
C VAL A 170 13.44 21.88 -36.32
N VAL A 171 14.48 21.46 -35.59
CA VAL A 171 14.78 20.06 -35.32
C VAL A 171 14.69 19.81 -33.82
N ILE A 172 13.79 18.90 -33.43
CA ILE A 172 13.54 18.47 -32.07
C ILE A 172 14.02 17.03 -31.91
N GLU A 173 14.70 16.71 -30.81
CA GLU A 173 15.07 15.33 -30.48
C GLU A 173 14.41 14.90 -29.16
N ALA A 174 13.99 13.64 -29.10
CA ALA A 174 13.57 12.97 -27.87
C ALA A 174 14.38 11.68 -27.69
N GLU A 175 15.12 11.57 -26.60
CA GLU A 175 15.76 10.32 -26.17
C GLU A 175 14.89 9.74 -25.06
N VAL A 176 14.32 8.56 -25.26
CA VAL A 176 13.40 7.92 -24.31
C VAL A 176 13.97 6.57 -23.90
N ALA A 177 14.06 6.34 -22.60
CA ALA A 177 14.42 5.07 -21.99
C ALA A 177 13.23 4.58 -21.16
N VAL A 178 12.53 3.58 -21.68
CA VAL A 178 11.45 2.93 -20.94
C VAL A 178 12.09 1.86 -20.07
N ARG A 179 12.06 2.07 -18.76
CA ARG A 179 12.37 0.98 -17.83
C ARG A 179 11.15 0.07 -17.80
N LYS A 180 11.35 -1.22 -18.08
CA LYS A 180 10.38 -2.24 -17.69
C LYS A 180 10.26 -2.18 -16.17
N ILE A 181 9.28 -1.42 -15.69
CA ILE A 181 8.68 -1.74 -14.41
C ILE A 181 8.05 -3.10 -14.66
N LEU A 182 8.64 -4.17 -14.10
CA LEU A 182 7.94 -5.42 -13.83
C LEU A 182 6.52 -5.04 -13.42
N ASP A 183 5.49 -5.45 -14.19
CA ASP A 183 4.15 -4.85 -14.12
C ASP A 183 3.78 -4.56 -12.68
N TYR A 184 3.30 -3.35 -12.39
CA TYR A 184 2.89 -2.93 -11.05
C TYR A 184 1.96 -3.97 -10.37
N TRP A 185 1.24 -4.75 -11.18
CA TRP A 185 0.33 -5.84 -10.77
C TRP A 185 0.95 -7.25 -10.73
N SER A 186 2.14 -7.45 -11.30
CA SER A 186 2.87 -8.74 -11.32
C SER A 186 4.09 -8.78 -10.39
N TYR A 187 4.49 -7.63 -9.82
CA TYR A 187 5.62 -7.56 -8.91
C TYR A 187 5.29 -8.30 -7.61
N ASP A 188 5.90 -9.47 -7.45
CA ASP A 188 5.78 -10.29 -6.25
C ASP A 188 6.84 -9.86 -5.23
N SER A 189 6.45 -9.00 -4.29
CA SER A 189 7.30 -8.53 -3.19
C SER A 189 7.98 -9.68 -2.44
N LYS A 190 7.25 -10.79 -2.20
CA LYS A 190 7.79 -11.94 -1.45
C LYS A 190 8.89 -12.62 -2.25
N LYS A 191 8.66 -12.85 -3.55
CA LYS A 191 9.65 -13.51 -4.43
C LYS A 191 10.91 -12.67 -4.61
N GLU A 192 10.78 -11.36 -4.79
CA GLU A 192 11.92 -10.48 -5.10
C GLU A 192 12.73 -10.10 -3.86
N THR A 193 12.08 -9.98 -2.69
CA THR A 193 12.70 -9.45 -1.47
C THR A 193 12.73 -10.41 -0.29
N GLY A 194 11.86 -11.43 -0.27
CA GLY A 194 11.60 -12.29 0.90
C GLY A 194 10.51 -11.75 1.84
N TYR A 195 10.05 -10.51 1.63
CA TYR A 195 9.12 -9.80 2.51
C TYR A 195 7.82 -9.41 1.79
N VAL A 196 6.74 -9.26 2.56
CA VAL A 196 5.43 -8.80 2.06
C VAL A 196 5.06 -7.44 2.62
N GLY A 197 4.32 -6.69 1.80
CA GLY A 197 3.78 -5.39 2.15
C GLY A 197 2.49 -5.44 2.96
N LEU A 198 1.98 -4.26 3.30
CA LEU A 198 0.67 -4.04 3.92
C LEU A 198 -0.27 -3.33 2.95
N LYS A 199 -1.52 -3.77 2.86
CA LYS A 199 -2.52 -3.11 2.01
C LYS A 199 -2.81 -1.70 2.50
N ASN A 200 -2.75 -0.73 1.61
CA ASN A 200 -3.15 0.64 1.93
C ASN A 200 -4.69 0.74 1.89
N GLN A 201 -5.28 1.22 2.99
CA GLN A 201 -6.72 1.45 3.09
C GLN A 201 -7.11 2.91 2.83
N GLY A 202 -6.29 3.63 2.05
CA GLY A 202 -6.46 5.03 1.69
C GLY A 202 -5.52 5.94 2.46
N ALA A 203 -5.73 6.06 3.77
CA ALA A 203 -4.98 7.00 4.63
C ALA A 203 -4.15 6.31 5.73
N THR A 204 -4.02 4.98 5.69
CA THR A 204 -3.34 4.19 6.73
C THR A 204 -1.83 4.03 6.53
N CYS A 205 -1.23 4.72 5.56
CA CYS A 205 0.18 4.52 5.18
C CYS A 205 1.15 4.86 6.34
N TYR A 206 0.82 5.85 7.17
CA TYR A 206 1.62 6.17 8.37
C TYR A 206 1.64 4.99 9.36
N MET A 207 0.48 4.38 9.62
CA MET A 207 0.36 3.19 10.45
C MET A 207 1.08 1.99 9.82
N ASN A 208 0.96 1.79 8.51
CA ASN A 208 1.62 0.69 7.81
C ASN A 208 3.16 0.78 7.95
N SER A 209 3.72 1.97 7.78
CA SER A 209 5.17 2.21 7.94
C SER A 209 5.66 1.90 9.36
N LEU A 210 4.88 2.26 10.38
CA LEU A 210 5.17 1.97 11.78
C LEU A 210 5.05 0.48 12.09
N LEU A 211 3.98 -0.18 11.64
CA LEU A 211 3.75 -1.62 11.85
C LEU A 211 4.85 -2.46 11.20
N GLN A 212 5.30 -2.08 9.99
CA GLN A 212 6.43 -2.73 9.35
C GLN A 212 7.72 -2.53 10.15
N THR A 213 7.94 -1.33 10.70
CA THR A 213 9.10 -1.05 11.55
C THR A 213 9.12 -1.93 12.80
N LEU A 214 7.99 -2.01 13.52
CA LEU A 214 7.86 -2.84 14.72
C LEU A 214 7.95 -4.35 14.41
N TYR A 215 7.36 -4.80 13.31
CA TYR A 215 7.42 -6.20 12.88
C TYR A 215 8.86 -6.66 12.61
N HIS A 216 9.67 -5.79 12.01
CA HIS A 216 11.08 -6.06 11.72
C HIS A 216 12.03 -5.84 12.92
N ILE A 217 11.48 -5.74 14.13
CA ILE A 217 12.19 -5.90 15.39
C ILE A 217 11.82 -7.30 15.94
N PRO A 218 12.64 -8.34 15.70
CA PRO A 218 12.26 -9.72 15.99
C PRO A 218 11.87 -9.98 17.44
N TYR A 219 12.53 -9.34 18.40
CA TYR A 219 12.20 -9.46 19.82
C TYR A 219 10.78 -8.97 20.16
N ILE A 220 10.29 -7.90 19.50
CA ILE A 220 8.90 -7.44 19.64
C ILE A 220 7.95 -8.49 19.08
N ARG A 221 8.26 -9.04 17.91
CA ARG A 221 7.45 -10.08 17.28
C ARG A 221 7.30 -11.31 18.18
N LYS A 222 8.39 -11.75 18.84
CA LYS A 222 8.30 -12.82 19.87
C LYS A 222 7.36 -12.43 21.00
N ALA A 223 7.51 -11.23 21.54
CA ALA A 223 6.67 -10.75 22.64
C ALA A 223 5.19 -10.71 22.26
N VAL A 224 4.87 -10.27 21.03
CA VAL A 224 3.51 -10.28 20.48
C VAL A 224 2.94 -11.70 20.42
N TYR A 225 3.70 -12.67 19.93
CA TYR A 225 3.24 -14.07 19.86
C TYR A 225 3.00 -14.73 21.22
N HIS A 226 3.62 -14.22 22.28
CA HIS A 226 3.44 -14.69 23.65
C HIS A 226 2.40 -13.89 24.45
N MET A 227 1.74 -12.89 23.85
CA MET A 227 0.63 -12.19 24.52
C MET A 227 -0.51 -13.16 24.86
N PRO A 228 -1.14 -13.01 26.03
CA PRO A 228 -2.25 -13.86 26.43
C PRO A 228 -3.48 -13.57 25.56
N THR A 229 -3.92 -14.57 24.80
CA THR A 229 -5.17 -14.55 24.03
C THR A 229 -5.94 -15.83 24.26
N THR A 230 -7.26 -15.75 24.28
CA THR A 230 -8.13 -16.91 24.45
C THR A 230 -8.73 -17.39 23.13
N GLU A 231 -9.22 -18.63 23.09
CA GLU A 231 -9.96 -19.16 21.92
C GLU A 231 -11.27 -18.40 21.66
N ILE A 232 -11.81 -17.72 22.68
CA ILE A 232 -13.08 -16.96 22.63
C ILE A 232 -12.87 -15.57 22.04
N ASP A 233 -11.63 -15.05 22.08
CA ASP A 233 -11.33 -13.70 21.62
C ASP A 233 -11.64 -13.55 20.13
N MET A 234 -12.42 -12.52 19.80
CA MET A 234 -12.70 -12.12 18.43
C MET A 234 -11.65 -11.10 17.97
N PRO A 235 -11.06 -11.25 16.76
CA PRO A 235 -10.02 -10.33 16.28
C PRO A 235 -10.43 -8.86 16.27
N VAL A 236 -11.70 -8.60 15.95
CA VAL A 236 -12.26 -7.23 15.88
C VAL A 236 -12.40 -6.59 17.27
N GLY A 237 -12.47 -7.39 18.34
CA GLY A 237 -12.58 -6.90 19.73
C GLY A 237 -11.29 -7.00 20.54
N SER A 238 -10.21 -7.55 19.99
CA SER A 238 -8.96 -7.81 20.70
C SER A 238 -7.75 -7.34 19.89
N ILE A 239 -7.14 -6.23 20.33
CA ILE A 239 -5.91 -5.67 19.74
C ILE A 239 -4.75 -6.69 19.76
N PRO A 240 -4.45 -7.39 20.87
CA PRO A 240 -3.40 -8.42 20.89
C PRO A 240 -3.60 -9.48 19.82
N LEU A 241 -4.83 -10.01 19.70
CA LEU A 241 -5.14 -11.04 18.71
C LEU A 241 -5.06 -10.48 17.28
N ALA A 242 -5.56 -9.27 17.04
CA ALA A 242 -5.45 -8.61 15.74
C ALA A 242 -3.99 -8.41 15.31
N LEU A 243 -3.11 -8.01 16.25
CA LEU A 243 -1.70 -7.81 15.99
C LEU A 243 -0.96 -9.15 15.78
N GLN A 244 -1.25 -10.18 16.59
CA GLN A 244 -0.72 -11.53 16.39
C GLN A 244 -1.08 -12.09 15.02
N ARG A 245 -2.34 -11.93 14.60
CA ARG A 245 -2.81 -12.32 13.27
C ARG A 245 -2.08 -11.57 12.17
N LEU A 246 -1.91 -10.26 12.33
CA LEU A 246 -1.19 -9.44 11.36
C LEU A 246 0.26 -9.90 11.22
N PHE A 247 0.97 -10.10 12.33
CA PHE A 247 2.37 -10.53 12.34
C PHE A 247 2.53 -11.94 11.79
N TYR A 248 1.63 -12.87 12.12
CA TYR A 248 1.60 -14.20 11.53
C TYR A 248 1.43 -14.14 10.01
N LYS A 249 0.44 -13.39 9.52
CA LYS A 249 0.20 -13.20 8.09
C LYS A 249 1.39 -12.56 7.38
N LEU A 250 2.06 -11.58 7.99
CA LEU A 250 3.29 -10.97 7.44
C LEU A 250 4.45 -11.98 7.33
N GLN A 251 4.52 -12.94 8.24
CA GLN A 251 5.56 -13.97 8.25
C GLN A 251 5.34 -15.05 7.19
N TYR A 252 4.10 -15.53 7.04
CA TYR A 252 3.78 -16.74 6.28
C TYR A 252 3.01 -16.53 4.98
N ASN A 253 2.36 -15.38 4.76
CA ASN A 253 1.67 -15.15 3.50
C ASN A 253 2.65 -14.78 2.39
N ASP A 254 2.27 -15.13 1.15
CA ASP A 254 2.97 -14.71 -0.07
C ASP A 254 2.45 -13.39 -0.65
N THR A 255 1.36 -12.85 -0.10
CA THR A 255 0.71 -11.63 -0.61
C THR A 255 0.57 -10.57 0.47
N SER A 256 0.45 -9.31 0.04
CA SER A 256 0.26 -8.16 0.92
C SER A 256 -0.89 -8.37 1.93
N VAL A 257 -0.66 -7.95 3.18
CA VAL A 257 -1.57 -8.23 4.30
C VAL A 257 -2.45 -7.02 4.60
N SER A 258 -3.74 -7.25 4.82
CA SER A 258 -4.69 -6.20 5.19
C SER A 258 -4.62 -5.88 6.68
N THR A 259 -4.59 -4.58 7.03
CA THR A 259 -4.64 -4.07 8.41
C THR A 259 -6.07 -3.82 8.94
N LYS A 260 -7.12 -4.21 8.20
CA LYS A 260 -8.54 -3.91 8.51
C LYS A 260 -9.00 -4.45 9.86
N GLU A 261 -8.53 -5.62 10.25
CA GLU A 261 -8.88 -6.23 11.55
C GLU A 261 -8.29 -5.43 12.72
N LEU A 262 -7.10 -4.85 12.52
CA LEU A 262 -6.39 -4.08 13.52
C LEU A 262 -6.95 -2.67 13.68
N THR A 263 -7.26 -1.97 12.58
CA THR A 263 -7.90 -0.64 12.67
C THR A 263 -9.25 -0.71 13.38
N LYS A 264 -10.05 -1.73 13.08
CA LYS A 264 -11.32 -1.96 13.78
C LYS A 264 -11.16 -2.26 15.26
N SER A 265 -10.11 -2.99 15.68
CA SER A 265 -9.89 -3.30 17.09
C SER A 265 -9.41 -2.10 17.92
N PHE A 266 -8.86 -1.06 17.28
CA PHE A 266 -8.62 0.23 17.92
C PHE A 266 -9.89 1.04 18.17
N GLY A 267 -11.02 0.64 17.57
CA GLY A 267 -12.28 1.39 17.60
C GLY A 267 -12.32 2.54 16.59
N TRP A 268 -11.37 2.59 15.65
CA TRP A 268 -11.37 3.59 14.59
C TRP A 268 -12.45 3.26 13.58
N ASP A 269 -13.32 4.24 13.30
CA ASP A 269 -14.22 4.13 12.17
C ASP A 269 -13.47 4.49 10.85
N THR A 270 -14.18 4.40 9.72
CA THR A 270 -13.58 4.77 8.43
C THR A 270 -13.13 6.23 8.40
N TYR A 271 -13.79 7.14 9.11
CA TYR A 271 -13.50 8.58 9.13
C TYR A 271 -12.28 8.91 10.01
N ASP A 272 -12.16 8.28 11.19
CA ASP A 272 -11.00 8.39 12.08
C ASP A 272 -9.73 7.85 11.40
N SER A 273 -9.86 6.79 10.60
CA SER A 273 -8.75 6.24 9.80
C SER A 273 -8.28 7.19 8.67
N PHE A 274 -9.08 8.20 8.30
CA PHE A 274 -8.74 9.24 7.32
C PHE A 274 -8.16 10.51 7.97
N MET A 275 -8.40 10.74 9.27
CA MET A 275 -7.71 11.78 10.01
C MET A 275 -6.29 11.28 10.27
N GLN A 276 -5.29 11.90 9.64
CA GLN A 276 -3.89 11.60 9.94
C GLN A 276 -3.62 11.97 11.39
N HIS A 277 -3.72 10.98 12.29
CA HIS A 277 -3.21 11.12 13.64
C HIS A 277 -1.70 11.36 13.57
N ASP A 278 -1.17 12.19 14.46
CA ASP A 278 0.27 12.30 14.62
C ASP A 278 0.83 10.89 14.84
N VAL A 279 1.82 10.49 14.06
CA VAL A 279 2.43 9.14 14.14
C VAL A 279 2.93 8.88 15.56
N GLN A 280 3.30 9.94 16.29
CA GLN A 280 3.67 9.90 17.70
C GLN A 280 2.51 9.43 18.57
N GLU A 281 1.31 10.00 18.39
CA GLU A 281 0.12 9.63 19.15
C GLU A 281 -0.26 8.17 18.86
N LEU A 282 -0.19 7.75 17.59
CA LEU A 282 -0.44 6.36 17.24
C LEU A 282 0.57 5.40 17.87
N ASN A 283 1.87 5.69 17.77
CA ASN A 283 2.91 4.83 18.33
C ASN A 283 2.76 4.69 19.85
N ARG A 284 2.50 5.80 20.54
CA ARG A 284 2.27 5.81 21.98
C ARG A 284 1.00 5.05 22.36
N VAL A 285 -0.13 5.29 21.67
CA VAL A 285 -1.39 4.56 21.91
C VAL A 285 -1.22 3.06 21.65
N LEU A 286 -0.47 2.69 20.60
CA LEU A 286 -0.16 1.29 20.30
C LEU A 286 0.67 0.68 21.43
N CYS A 287 1.79 1.30 21.82
CA CYS A 287 2.66 0.82 22.88
C CYS A 287 1.93 0.73 24.23
N GLU A 288 1.18 1.76 24.63
CA GLU A 288 0.38 1.79 25.86
C GLU A 288 -0.65 0.65 25.87
N LYS A 289 -1.42 0.48 24.79
CA LYS A 289 -2.42 -0.59 24.70
C LYS A 289 -1.79 -1.98 24.66
N LEU A 290 -0.62 -2.14 24.03
CA LEU A 290 0.10 -3.41 24.03
C LEU A 290 0.63 -3.74 25.44
N GLU A 291 1.18 -2.75 26.12
CA GLU A 291 1.68 -2.90 27.48
C GLU A 291 0.55 -3.25 28.46
N ASP A 292 -0.60 -2.56 28.37
CA ASP A 292 -1.78 -2.85 29.20
C ASP A 292 -2.31 -4.28 29.02
N LYS A 293 -2.12 -4.87 27.83
CA LYS A 293 -2.52 -6.25 27.54
C LYS A 293 -1.44 -7.28 27.83
N MET A 294 -0.17 -6.88 27.85
CA MET A 294 0.95 -7.71 28.32
C MET A 294 0.97 -7.78 29.85
N LYS A 295 0.54 -6.71 30.53
CA LYS A 295 0.23 -6.70 31.96
C LYS A 295 -0.94 -7.65 32.21
N VAL A 296 -0.80 -8.53 33.19
CA VAL A 296 -1.85 -9.47 33.59
C VAL A 296 -3.17 -8.71 33.78
N LEU A 297 -4.27 -9.26 33.24
CA LEU A 297 -5.62 -8.90 33.66
C LEU A 297 -5.70 -9.08 35.18
N ASN A 298 -5.59 -7.98 35.92
CA ASN A 298 -6.09 -7.89 37.30
C ASN A 298 -7.62 -8.01 37.25
N LEU A 299 -8.15 -9.19 36.94
CA LEU A 299 -9.56 -9.48 37.09
C LEU A 299 -9.79 -10.06 38.49
N THR A 300 -9.90 -9.14 39.43
CA THR A 300 -10.74 -9.32 40.62
C THR A 300 -12.24 -9.42 40.28
N GLU A 301 -12.65 -9.43 39.00
CA GLU A 301 -14.07 -9.43 38.58
C GLU A 301 -14.56 -10.70 37.88
N PHE A 302 -14.26 -11.90 38.39
CA PHE A 302 -14.95 -13.12 37.88
C PHE A 302 -15.39 -14.15 38.93
N TYR A 303 -15.55 -13.77 40.20
CA TYR A 303 -16.19 -14.63 41.20
C TYR A 303 -17.19 -13.87 42.08
N PHE A 304 -18.29 -13.41 41.47
CA PHE A 304 -19.55 -13.22 42.20
C PHE A 304 -20.69 -13.91 41.44
N GLY A 305 -20.60 -15.24 41.40
CA GLY A 305 -21.59 -16.12 40.80
C GLY A 305 -21.79 -17.37 41.67
N VAL A 306 -22.44 -17.19 42.81
CA VAL A 306 -23.21 -18.16 43.61
C VAL A 306 -22.65 -19.60 43.73
N CYS A 307 -21.97 -19.88 44.85
CA CYS A 307 -22.06 -21.18 45.52
C CYS A 307 -22.31 -20.96 47.01
N ILE A 308 -23.59 -20.99 47.41
CA ILE A 308 -23.99 -21.22 48.80
C ILE A 308 -23.79 -22.72 49.06
N THR A 309 -22.69 -23.10 49.69
CA THR A 309 -22.68 -24.18 50.70
C THR A 309 -21.43 -24.04 51.57
N ASN A 310 -21.66 -24.05 52.89
CA ASN A 310 -20.71 -23.94 53.98
C ASN A 310 -19.37 -24.67 53.76
N PHE A 311 -18.30 -23.94 53.47
CA PHE A 311 -16.94 -24.33 53.86
C PHE A 311 -16.03 -23.11 54.00
N VAL A 312 -15.16 -23.16 55.00
CA VAL A 312 -14.37 -22.07 55.57
C VAL A 312 -13.43 -21.41 54.56
N MET A 313 -13.49 -20.08 54.44
CA MET A 313 -12.54 -19.24 53.70
C MET A 313 -11.19 -19.19 54.42
N PHE A 314 -10.18 -19.91 53.90
CA PHE A 314 -8.78 -19.65 54.21
C PHE A 314 -8.25 -18.58 53.23
N TYR A 315 -7.98 -17.37 53.75
CA TYR A 315 -7.24 -16.35 53.03
C TYR A 315 -5.75 -16.72 53.03
N THR A 316 -5.24 -17.14 51.87
CA THR A 316 -3.80 -17.09 51.58
C THR A 316 -3.61 -16.08 50.46
N PRO A 317 -2.75 -15.05 50.62
CA PRO A 317 -2.41 -14.17 49.51
C PRO A 317 -1.57 -14.99 48.51
N PHE A 318 -2.21 -15.45 47.44
CA PHE A 318 -1.54 -16.10 46.32
C PHE A 318 -0.91 -15.01 45.43
N GLN A 319 0.40 -14.81 45.57
CA GLN A 319 1.18 -13.92 44.70
C GLN A 319 1.21 -14.51 43.28
N PHE A 320 0.56 -13.86 42.32
CA PHE A 320 0.69 -14.22 40.91
C PHE A 320 2.07 -13.78 40.39
N GLN A 321 2.80 -14.71 39.77
CA GLN A 321 3.94 -14.39 38.92
C GLN A 321 3.41 -13.81 37.60
N GLY A 322 4.01 -12.72 37.12
CA GLY A 322 3.66 -12.01 35.89
C GLY A 322 3.67 -12.89 34.63
N THR A 323 3.17 -12.37 33.50
CA THR A 323 3.34 -13.07 32.22
C THR A 323 4.83 -13.09 31.85
N VAL A 324 5.27 -14.09 31.07
CA VAL A 324 6.67 -14.21 30.60
C VAL A 324 7.10 -12.98 29.77
N VAL A 325 6.14 -12.19 29.27
CA VAL A 325 6.35 -10.99 28.44
C VAL A 325 6.08 -9.67 29.15
N GLU A 326 5.77 -9.68 30.43
CA GLU A 326 5.51 -8.46 31.19
C GLU A 326 6.74 -7.53 31.17
N GLY A 327 6.50 -6.24 30.92
CA GLY A 327 7.56 -5.23 30.85
C GLY A 327 8.44 -5.30 29.59
N THR A 328 8.11 -6.12 28.58
CA THR A 328 8.92 -6.20 27.34
C THR A 328 9.02 -4.85 26.62
N ILE A 329 7.91 -4.11 26.52
CA ILE A 329 7.87 -2.79 25.86
C ILE A 329 8.74 -1.78 26.63
N GLN A 330 8.60 -1.74 27.95
CA GLN A 330 9.42 -0.91 28.84
C GLN A 330 10.92 -1.23 28.67
N GLN A 331 11.29 -2.51 28.76
CA GLN A 331 12.69 -2.94 28.61
C GLN A 331 13.32 -2.60 27.26
N LEU A 332 12.51 -2.44 26.20
CA LEU A 332 13.02 -2.14 24.85
C LEU A 332 13.10 -0.66 24.54
N PHE A 333 12.10 0.11 24.99
CA PHE A 333 11.87 1.47 24.52
C PHE A 333 11.93 2.52 25.62
N GLU A 334 11.79 2.14 26.89
CA GLU A 334 11.85 3.08 28.00
C GLU A 334 13.29 3.51 28.26
N GLY A 335 13.51 4.82 28.25
CA GLY A 335 14.70 5.46 28.79
C GLY A 335 14.31 6.50 29.83
N HIS A 336 15.32 7.00 30.55
CA HIS A 336 15.10 7.98 31.62
C HIS A 336 15.91 9.26 31.41
N ASN A 337 15.27 10.39 31.64
CA ASN A 337 15.93 11.69 31.69
C ASN A 337 15.78 12.32 33.09
N MET A 338 16.67 13.26 33.37
CA MET A 338 16.69 14.08 34.58
C MET A 338 16.54 15.54 34.16
N ASN A 339 15.39 16.11 34.49
CA ASN A 339 15.18 17.55 34.44
C ASN A 339 15.75 18.15 35.73
N TYR A 340 16.58 19.18 35.62
CA TYR A 340 17.13 19.86 36.79
C TYR A 340 16.92 21.37 36.70
N ILE A 341 16.73 21.97 37.88
CA ILE A 341 16.69 23.42 38.09
C ILE A 341 17.64 23.73 39.22
N GLU A 342 18.60 24.60 38.98
CA GLU A 342 19.63 25.01 39.94
C GLU A 342 19.60 26.54 40.08
N CYS A 343 19.30 27.05 41.27
CA CYS A 343 19.27 28.48 41.51
C CYS A 343 20.70 29.06 41.51
N ILE A 344 20.86 30.27 40.98
CA ILE A 344 22.19 30.89 40.83
C ILE A 344 22.64 31.53 42.15
N ASN A 345 21.73 32.21 42.84
CA ASN A 345 22.03 33.05 44.00
C ASN A 345 21.76 32.37 45.35
N VAL A 346 21.12 31.20 45.35
CA VAL A 346 20.77 30.42 46.55
C VAL A 346 21.11 28.96 46.32
N ASP A 347 21.52 28.26 47.39
CA ASP A 347 21.84 26.83 47.36
C ASP A 347 20.54 26.00 47.37
N TYR A 348 19.84 26.04 46.23
CA TYR A 348 18.62 25.28 45.99
C TYR A 348 18.70 24.60 44.63
N LYS A 349 18.51 23.28 44.63
CA LYS A 349 18.46 22.45 43.43
C LYS A 349 17.24 21.54 43.46
N SER A 350 16.45 21.55 42.39
CA SER A 350 15.35 20.65 42.15
C SER A 350 15.70 19.71 41.01
N THR A 351 15.48 18.41 41.18
CA THR A 351 15.70 17.40 40.15
C THR A 351 14.48 16.49 40.03
N ARG A 352 14.01 16.27 38.82
CA ARG A 352 12.89 15.37 38.51
C ARG A 352 13.32 14.33 37.49
N LYS A 353 13.08 13.06 37.81
CA LYS A 353 13.28 11.93 36.89
C LYS A 353 12.00 11.71 36.10
N GLU A 354 12.11 11.57 34.78
CA GLU A 354 10.98 11.27 33.90
C GLU A 354 11.38 10.15 32.95
N SER A 355 10.45 9.24 32.67
CA SER A 355 10.64 8.20 31.65
C SER A 355 10.09 8.67 30.30
N TYR A 356 10.68 8.15 29.23
CA TYR A 356 10.28 8.42 27.85
C TYR A 356 10.38 7.14 27.02
N TYR A 357 9.49 6.99 26.04
CA TYR A 357 9.52 5.91 25.05
C TYR A 357 10.14 6.35 23.72
N ASP A 358 10.24 7.66 23.53
CA ASP A 358 10.65 8.31 22.32
C ASP A 358 11.21 9.71 22.59
N LEU A 359 12.05 10.21 21.67
CA LEU A 359 12.65 11.54 21.77
C LEU A 359 12.29 12.39 20.56
N GLN A 360 11.67 13.53 20.84
CA GLN A 360 11.31 14.50 19.83
C GLN A 360 12.43 15.52 19.62
N LEU A 361 13.08 15.45 18.47
CA LEU A 361 14.22 16.29 18.11
C LEU A 361 13.78 17.45 17.22
N ASP A 362 14.22 18.65 17.58
CA ASP A 362 14.02 19.84 16.77
C ASP A 362 14.85 19.74 15.48
N VAL A 363 14.20 19.91 14.34
CA VAL A 363 14.85 19.94 13.02
C VAL A 363 15.20 21.37 12.62
N LYS A 364 14.29 22.31 12.86
CA LYS A 364 14.47 23.72 12.50
C LYS A 364 15.64 24.34 13.26
N GLY A 365 16.61 24.85 12.51
CA GLY A 365 17.86 25.41 13.05
C GLY A 365 18.93 24.38 13.40
N CYS A 366 18.67 23.08 13.20
CA CYS A 366 19.62 22.00 13.45
C CYS A 366 20.07 21.39 12.12
N ARG A 367 21.38 21.26 11.91
CA ARG A 367 21.94 20.68 10.67
C ARG A 367 21.92 19.15 10.66
N ASP A 368 21.99 18.54 11.83
CA ASP A 368 22.17 17.11 12.02
C ASP A 368 21.61 16.67 13.38
N VAL A 369 21.52 15.36 13.59
CA VAL A 369 21.02 14.76 14.84
C VAL A 369 21.80 15.18 16.09
N TYR A 370 23.11 15.41 15.96
CA TYR A 370 23.94 15.81 17.11
C TYR A 370 23.63 17.25 17.53
N ALA A 371 23.41 18.15 16.57
CA ALA A 371 22.99 19.52 16.84
C ALA A 371 21.64 19.54 17.58
N SER A 372 20.72 18.63 17.26
CA SER A 372 19.45 18.51 18.00
C SER A 372 19.64 17.98 19.40
N PHE A 373 20.53 17.00 19.63
CA PHE A 373 20.87 16.54 20.99
C PHE A 373 21.57 17.63 21.80
N ASP A 374 22.47 18.41 21.17
CA ASP A 374 23.13 19.56 21.81
C ASP A 374 22.12 20.60 22.26
N LYS A 375 21.15 20.91 21.40
CA LYS A 375 20.01 21.79 21.72
C LYS A 375 19.11 21.19 22.81
N TYR A 376 18.90 19.87 22.80
CA TYR A 376 18.06 19.19 23.78
C TYR A 376 18.61 19.29 25.21
N VAL A 377 19.93 19.26 25.37
CA VAL A 377 20.61 19.41 26.68
C VAL A 377 21.08 20.84 26.96
N GLU A 378 20.72 21.79 26.10
CA GLU A 378 21.08 23.20 26.28
C GLU A 378 20.47 23.75 27.57
N VAL A 379 21.27 24.51 28.32
CA VAL A 379 20.86 25.07 29.61
C VAL A 379 20.11 26.38 29.37
N GLU A 380 18.84 26.40 29.77
CA GLU A 380 17.96 27.55 29.73
C GLU A 380 18.17 28.42 30.99
N GLY A 381 18.44 29.70 30.81
CA GLY A 381 18.47 30.68 31.89
C GLY A 381 17.06 31.19 32.21
N LEU A 382 16.62 31.00 33.46
CA LEU A 382 15.35 31.50 33.98
C LEU A 382 15.61 32.84 34.68
N GLU A 383 15.50 33.93 33.93
CA GLU A 383 15.78 35.31 34.37
C GLU A 383 14.58 36.25 34.12
N GLY A 384 14.58 37.42 34.77
CA GLY A 384 13.57 38.46 34.54
C GLY A 384 12.15 38.01 34.93
N ASP A 385 11.20 38.11 34.01
CA ASP A 385 9.81 37.69 34.22
C ASP A 385 9.65 36.15 34.25
N ASN A 386 10.67 35.40 33.81
CA ASN A 386 10.69 33.93 33.79
C ASN A 386 11.41 33.30 34.99
N LYS A 387 11.65 34.06 36.07
CA LYS A 387 12.30 33.57 37.31
C LYS A 387 11.60 32.32 37.87
N TYR A 388 12.39 31.41 38.43
CA TYR A 388 11.89 30.19 39.06
C TYR A 388 11.39 30.46 40.48
N HIS A 389 10.23 29.92 40.86
CA HIS A 389 9.72 30.02 42.22
C HIS A 389 10.28 28.88 43.08
N ALA A 390 11.38 29.13 43.78
CA ALA A 390 12.07 28.18 44.64
C ALA A 390 11.48 28.16 46.06
N ASP A 391 10.28 27.58 46.22
CA ASP A 391 9.60 27.35 47.51
C ASP A 391 9.85 28.45 48.57
N GLU A 392 10.68 28.15 49.58
CA GLU A 392 11.00 29.03 50.72
C GLU A 392 11.84 30.27 50.34
N HIS A 393 12.47 30.26 49.16
CA HIS A 393 13.35 31.31 48.64
C HIS A 393 12.64 32.25 47.64
N GLY A 394 11.38 32.00 47.28
CA GLY A 394 10.62 32.84 46.36
C GLY A 394 11.16 32.84 44.93
N LEU A 395 10.97 33.93 44.19
CA LEU A 395 11.40 34.06 42.78
C LEU A 395 12.92 34.27 42.67
N GLN A 396 13.60 33.34 42.01
CA GLN A 396 15.04 33.28 41.87
C GLN A 396 15.46 33.14 40.40
N ASP A 397 16.63 33.70 40.08
CA ASP A 397 17.29 33.40 38.82
C ASP A 397 17.87 31.98 38.90
N ALA A 398 17.58 31.15 37.91
CA ALA A 398 17.93 29.73 37.92
C ALA A 398 18.38 29.23 36.54
N LYS A 399 19.11 28.13 36.54
CA LYS A 399 19.46 27.38 35.33
C LYS A 399 18.59 26.15 35.26
N LYS A 400 17.95 25.93 34.13
CA LYS A 400 17.12 24.76 33.85
C LYS A 400 17.75 23.97 32.72
N GLY A 401 17.81 22.65 32.86
CA GLY A 401 18.34 21.79 31.81
C GLY A 401 17.86 20.36 31.93
N VAL A 402 18.21 19.56 30.91
CA VAL A 402 17.87 18.14 30.83
C VAL A 402 19.13 17.34 30.56
N LEU A 403 19.31 16.23 31.27
CA LEU A 403 20.37 15.25 31.02
C LEU A 403 19.78 13.85 31.01
N PHE A 404 20.39 12.91 30.29
CA PHE A 404 19.91 11.54 30.21
C PHE A 404 20.49 10.68 31.33
N ILE A 405 19.66 9.92 32.02
CA ILE A 405 20.13 8.92 33.01
C ILE A 405 20.56 7.67 32.26
N ASP A 406 19.74 7.24 31.30
CA ASP A 406 20.00 6.12 30.41
C ASP A 406 19.25 6.31 29.09
N PHE A 407 19.66 5.51 28.10
CA PHE A 407 18.97 5.39 26.82
C PHE A 407 18.37 3.98 26.68
N PRO A 408 17.28 3.80 25.91
CA PRO A 408 16.70 2.49 25.67
C PRO A 408 17.55 1.66 24.69
N PRO A 409 17.44 0.32 24.70
CA PRO A 409 18.05 -0.55 23.69
C PRO A 409 17.57 -0.27 22.26
N VAL A 410 16.30 0.09 22.08
CA VAL A 410 15.73 0.57 20.81
C VAL A 410 15.35 2.04 20.96
N LEU A 411 16.10 2.90 20.30
CA LEU A 411 15.94 4.34 20.38
C LEU A 411 15.06 4.84 19.23
N GLN A 412 13.93 5.45 19.57
CA GLN A 412 13.01 6.09 18.63
C GLN A 412 13.22 7.60 18.66
N LEU A 413 13.59 8.18 17.51
CA LEU A 413 13.80 9.62 17.36
C LEU A 413 12.76 10.17 16.39
N GLN A 414 11.84 11.01 16.85
CA GLN A 414 10.94 11.74 15.95
C GLN A 414 11.51 13.10 15.63
N LEU A 415 11.56 13.39 14.34
CA LEU A 415 12.05 14.65 13.81
C LEU A 415 10.85 15.58 13.69
N LYS A 416 10.84 16.66 14.49
CA LYS A 416 9.77 17.67 14.48
C LYS A 416 9.80 18.44 13.16
N ARG A 417 9.25 17.84 12.11
CA ARG A 417 9.10 18.42 10.76
C ARG A 417 7.76 19.08 10.54
N PHE A 418 6.85 19.03 11.51
CA PHE A 418 5.56 19.70 11.44
C PHE A 418 5.46 20.64 12.63
N GLU A 419 5.26 21.92 12.36
CA GLU A 419 5.09 22.94 13.40
C GLU A 419 3.98 23.91 13.01
N TYR A 420 3.37 24.52 14.02
CA TYR A 420 2.39 25.58 13.81
C TYR A 420 3.11 26.91 13.61
N ASP A 421 2.93 27.53 12.44
CA ASP A 421 3.43 28.87 12.18
C ASP A 421 2.40 29.89 12.66
N PHE A 422 2.63 30.46 13.84
CA PHE A 422 1.76 31.48 14.46
C PHE A 422 1.59 32.73 13.60
N MET A 423 2.57 33.07 12.76
CA MET A 423 2.48 34.27 11.91
C MET A 423 1.60 34.01 10.69
N ARG A 424 1.55 32.76 10.23
CA ARG A 424 0.74 32.33 9.08
C ARG A 424 -0.58 31.66 9.46
N ASP A 425 -0.81 31.46 10.75
CA ASP A 425 -1.98 30.76 11.32
C ASP A 425 -2.23 29.40 10.63
N THR A 426 -1.14 28.65 10.37
CA THR A 426 -1.21 27.41 9.61
C THR A 426 -0.10 26.45 10.01
N MET A 427 -0.39 25.16 9.87
CA MET A 427 0.62 24.11 10.02
C MET A 427 1.56 24.13 8.82
N VAL A 428 2.87 24.04 9.07
CA VAL A 428 3.91 24.03 8.03
C VAL A 428 4.79 22.78 8.17
N LYS A 429 5.24 22.26 7.03
CA LYS A 429 6.23 21.17 6.97
C LYS A 429 7.63 21.74 6.78
N ILE A 430 8.54 21.44 7.68
CA ILE A 430 9.96 21.78 7.64
C ILE A 430 10.68 20.77 6.75
N ASN A 431 11.01 21.20 5.54
CA ASN A 431 11.73 20.39 4.56
C ASN A 431 13.24 20.66 4.57
N ASP A 432 13.75 21.39 5.56
CA ASP A 432 15.17 21.71 5.70
C ASP A 432 16.04 20.45 5.71
N ARG A 433 17.27 20.58 5.19
CA ARG A 433 18.25 19.50 5.16
C ARG A 433 18.69 19.18 6.58
N TYR A 434 18.52 17.92 6.97
CA TYR A 434 18.83 17.43 8.30
C TYR A 434 19.48 16.05 8.20
N GLU A 435 20.75 15.96 8.60
CA GLU A 435 21.54 14.75 8.46
C GLU A 435 21.40 13.83 9.69
N PHE A 436 21.36 12.53 9.43
CA PHE A 436 21.42 11.51 10.46
C PHE A 436 22.35 10.37 10.01
N PRO A 437 23.25 9.89 10.89
CA PRO A 437 24.29 8.94 10.53
C PRO A 437 23.79 7.49 10.57
N LEU A 438 24.47 6.60 9.86
CA LEU A 438 24.23 5.15 10.00
C LEU A 438 24.61 4.64 11.41
N GLN A 439 25.62 5.25 12.03
CA GLN A 439 26.11 4.97 13.37
C GLN A 439 25.95 6.24 14.23
N LEU A 440 25.13 6.16 15.27
CA LEU A 440 24.86 7.25 16.19
C LEU A 440 25.58 7.00 17.52
N ASP A 441 26.51 7.88 17.85
CA ASP A 441 27.29 7.80 19.08
C ASP A 441 26.83 8.84 20.11
N LEU A 442 26.07 8.41 21.10
CA LEU A 442 25.58 9.28 22.18
C LEU A 442 26.54 9.38 23.39
N ASP A 443 27.67 8.65 23.38
CA ASP A 443 28.73 8.82 24.39
C ASP A 443 29.89 9.71 23.91
N ARG A 444 29.79 10.25 22.69
CA ARG A 444 30.79 11.16 22.14
C ARG A 444 31.06 12.35 23.06
N GLU A 445 32.23 12.98 22.88
CA GLU A 445 32.61 14.20 23.62
C GLU A 445 32.49 14.02 25.15
N ASN A 446 33.06 12.93 25.67
CA ASN A 446 33.05 12.57 27.09
C ASN A 446 31.64 12.40 27.68
N ARG A 447 30.69 11.83 26.91
CA ARG A 447 29.32 11.53 27.36
C ARG A 447 28.56 12.76 27.84
N LYS A 448 28.71 13.88 27.13
CA LYS A 448 28.13 15.18 27.51
C LYS A 448 26.61 15.18 27.72
N TYR A 449 25.89 14.24 27.08
CA TYR A 449 24.44 14.11 27.23
C TYR A 449 24.00 13.36 28.49
N LEU A 450 24.90 12.59 29.11
CA LEU A 450 24.58 11.76 30.27
C LEU A 450 24.69 12.55 31.58
N SER A 451 23.77 12.24 32.50
CA SER A 451 23.81 12.74 33.87
C SER A 451 25.02 12.17 34.64
N PRO A 452 25.46 12.84 35.72
CA PRO A 452 26.52 12.32 36.58
C PRO A 452 26.20 10.95 37.21
N GLU A 453 24.91 10.65 37.39
CA GLU A 453 24.39 9.39 37.98
C GLU A 453 24.27 8.26 36.95
N ALA A 454 24.47 8.54 35.66
CA ALA A 454 24.28 7.56 34.60
C ALA A 454 25.25 6.37 34.73
N ASP A 455 24.75 5.17 34.43
CA ASP A 455 25.59 3.98 34.36
C ASP A 455 26.58 4.11 33.20
N ARG A 456 27.88 4.12 33.54
CA ARG A 456 28.94 4.28 32.56
C ARG A 456 29.45 2.97 31.96
N THR A 457 28.98 1.82 32.46
CA THR A 457 29.38 0.50 31.96
C THR A 457 28.76 0.18 30.61
N VAL A 458 27.57 0.73 30.32
CA VAL A 458 26.87 0.57 29.04
C VAL A 458 27.37 1.59 28.03
N ARG A 459 27.58 1.14 26.79
CA ARG A 459 27.99 1.96 25.65
C ARG A 459 26.78 2.33 24.80
N ASN A 460 26.48 3.62 24.69
CA ASN A 460 25.39 4.18 23.89
C ASN A 460 25.82 4.41 22.43
N LEU A 461 26.26 3.32 21.77
CA LEU A 461 26.53 3.30 20.34
C LEU A 461 25.37 2.58 19.64
N TYR A 462 24.80 3.23 18.64
CA TYR A 462 23.58 2.78 17.98
C TYR A 462 23.76 2.64 16.47
N THR A 463 23.17 1.58 15.92
CA THR A 463 23.08 1.34 14.48
C THR A 463 21.69 1.68 13.97
N LEU A 464 21.60 2.46 12.90
CA LEU A 464 20.33 2.82 12.26
C LEU A 464 19.64 1.57 11.68
N HIS A 465 18.42 1.32 12.12
CA HIS A 465 17.58 0.19 11.73
C HIS A 465 16.52 0.58 10.70
N SER A 466 15.79 1.67 10.96
CA SER A 466 14.69 2.13 10.11
C SER A 466 14.64 3.64 9.93
N VAL A 467 14.20 4.09 8.75
CA VAL A 467 13.95 5.48 8.37
C VAL A 467 12.52 5.59 7.85
N LEU A 468 11.64 6.22 8.61
CA LEU A 468 10.26 6.47 8.19
C LEU A 468 10.18 7.83 7.50
N VAL A 469 9.55 7.84 6.33
CA VAL A 469 9.57 8.96 5.39
C VAL A 469 8.17 9.41 5.06
N HIS A 470 8.01 10.73 4.98
CA HIS A 470 6.79 11.37 4.51
C HIS A 470 7.08 12.18 3.26
N SER A 471 6.40 11.86 2.17
CA SER A 471 6.46 12.55 0.89
C SER A 471 5.18 13.34 0.64
N GLY A 472 5.25 14.67 0.67
CA GLY A 472 4.09 15.54 0.48
C GLY A 472 4.08 16.75 1.40
N GLY A 473 2.94 17.44 1.42
CA GLY A 473 2.70 18.62 2.22
C GLY A 473 1.90 18.33 3.49
N VAL A 474 1.45 19.38 4.17
CA VAL A 474 0.76 19.29 5.46
C VAL A 474 -0.66 18.71 5.34
N HIS A 475 -1.34 18.99 4.24
CA HIS A 475 -2.73 18.55 4.00
C HIS A 475 -2.83 17.21 3.27
N GLY A 476 -1.71 16.55 3.01
CA GLY A 476 -1.69 15.31 2.24
C GLY A 476 -0.29 14.93 1.80
N GLY A 477 -0.03 13.63 1.88
CA GLY A 477 1.21 13.03 1.46
C GLY A 477 1.16 11.52 1.65
N HIS A 478 2.30 10.90 1.39
CA HIS A 478 2.47 9.46 1.34
C HIS A 478 3.56 9.03 2.32
N TYR A 479 3.28 7.98 3.08
CA TYR A 479 4.16 7.50 4.14
C TYR A 479 4.69 6.11 3.77
N TYR A 480 5.98 5.90 3.98
CA TYR A 480 6.66 4.64 3.74
C TYR A 480 7.90 4.52 4.64
N ALA A 481 8.48 3.32 4.74
CA ALA A 481 9.65 3.08 5.58
C ALA A 481 10.78 2.41 4.80
N PHE A 482 12.02 2.85 5.03
CA PHE A 482 13.20 2.07 4.70
C PHE A 482 13.64 1.31 5.95
N ILE A 483 13.85 0.00 5.83
CA ILE A 483 14.15 -0.88 6.96
C ILE A 483 15.32 -1.80 6.60
N ARG A 484 16.18 -2.09 7.58
CA ARG A 484 17.23 -3.13 7.54
C ARG A 484 16.89 -4.27 8.51
N PRO A 485 16.08 -5.26 8.09
CA PRO A 485 15.61 -6.32 8.99
C PRO A 485 16.70 -7.09 9.74
N THR A 486 17.84 -7.30 9.08
CA THR A 486 18.99 -8.04 9.63
C THR A 486 20.14 -7.13 10.05
N LEU A 487 19.98 -5.81 9.98
CA LEU A 487 21.06 -4.82 10.10
C LEU A 487 22.27 -5.12 9.20
N SER A 488 22.07 -5.83 8.09
CA SER A 488 23.03 -5.97 6.99
C SER A 488 23.07 -4.69 6.13
N ASP A 489 23.93 -4.63 5.12
CA ASP A 489 24.03 -3.44 4.24
C ASP A 489 22.83 -3.27 3.30
N GLN A 490 22.01 -4.31 3.12
CA GLN A 490 20.84 -4.27 2.25
C GLN A 490 19.67 -3.54 2.92
N TRP A 491 19.19 -2.49 2.26
CA TRP A 491 17.97 -1.78 2.63
C TRP A 491 16.77 -2.29 1.84
N TYR A 492 15.60 -2.19 2.46
CA TYR A 492 14.33 -2.49 1.84
C TYR A 492 13.37 -1.32 2.05
N LYS A 493 12.73 -0.87 0.98
CA LYS A 493 11.65 0.12 1.04
C LYS A 493 10.32 -0.62 1.14
N PHE A 494 9.63 -0.41 2.24
CA PHE A 494 8.28 -0.88 2.52
C PHE A 494 7.30 0.25 2.19
N ASP A 495 6.75 0.17 0.99
CA ASP A 495 5.84 1.14 0.40
C ASP A 495 4.46 0.48 0.23
N ASP A 496 3.71 0.45 1.35
CA ASP A 496 2.45 -0.29 1.48
C ASP A 496 2.58 -1.74 0.97
N GLU A 497 1.89 -2.09 -0.12
CA GLU A 497 1.82 -3.45 -0.68
C GLU A 497 3.14 -3.89 -1.31
N ARG A 498 3.99 -2.92 -1.67
CA ARG A 498 5.21 -3.14 -2.41
C ARG A 498 6.42 -3.07 -1.50
N VAL A 499 7.29 -4.09 -1.62
CA VAL A 499 8.59 -4.09 -0.96
C VAL A 499 9.68 -4.16 -2.02
N THR A 500 10.60 -3.20 -2.04
CA THR A 500 11.73 -3.16 -2.99
C THR A 500 13.07 -3.14 -2.27
N LYS A 501 14.09 -3.74 -2.88
CA LYS A 501 15.48 -3.57 -2.44
C LYS A 501 15.96 -2.18 -2.85
N GLU A 502 16.65 -1.51 -1.95
CA GLU A 502 17.19 -0.17 -2.17
C GLU A 502 18.63 -0.09 -1.68
N ASP A 503 19.37 0.91 -2.17
CA ASP A 503 20.72 1.19 -1.71
C ASP A 503 20.74 2.14 -0.51
N LEU A 504 21.91 2.26 0.13
CA LEU A 504 22.10 3.14 1.28
C LEU A 504 21.82 4.61 0.96
N LYS A 505 22.17 5.07 -0.25
CA LYS A 505 22.00 6.47 -0.66
C LYS A 505 20.51 6.84 -0.74
N ARG A 506 19.70 5.95 -1.29
CA ARG A 506 18.23 6.08 -1.37
C ARG A 506 17.59 6.07 0.01
N ALA A 507 18.02 5.16 0.89
CA ALA A 507 17.43 5.00 2.22
C ALA A 507 17.87 6.09 3.22
N LEU A 508 19.07 6.67 3.04
CA LEU A 508 19.69 7.61 3.98
C LEU A 508 19.81 9.02 3.37
N ASP A 509 20.76 9.23 2.46
CA ASP A 509 21.17 10.55 1.96
C ASP A 509 20.03 11.32 1.28
N GLU A 510 19.20 10.61 0.51
CA GLU A 510 18.07 11.21 -0.18
C GLU A 510 16.93 11.60 0.77
N GLN A 511 16.95 11.12 2.02
CA GLN A 511 15.91 11.36 3.03
C GLN A 511 16.25 12.49 4.01
N TYR A 512 17.41 13.14 3.86
CA TYR A 512 17.79 14.31 4.67
C TYR A 512 16.90 15.54 4.42
N GLY A 513 16.19 15.59 3.29
CA GLY A 513 15.47 16.79 2.84
C GLY A 513 16.41 17.80 2.20
N GLY A 514 16.02 19.08 2.26
CA GLY A 514 16.73 20.19 1.66
C GLY A 514 16.29 20.54 0.25
N GLU A 515 17.09 21.38 -0.39
CA GLU A 515 16.91 21.76 -1.79
C GLU A 515 17.79 20.87 -2.68
N GLU A 516 17.25 20.47 -3.83
CA GLU A 516 18.00 19.78 -4.86
C GLU A 516 18.38 20.79 -5.95
N GLU A 517 19.68 20.89 -6.21
CA GLU A 517 20.22 21.72 -7.29
C GLU A 517 20.36 20.86 -8.54
N LEU A 518 19.65 21.21 -9.60
CA LEU A 518 19.91 20.62 -10.90
C LEU A 518 21.22 21.20 -11.45
N PRO A 519 22.07 20.38 -12.12
CA PRO A 519 23.31 20.88 -12.73
C PRO A 519 23.00 22.07 -13.65
N PRO A 520 23.85 23.11 -13.70
CA PRO A 520 23.68 24.22 -14.62
C PRO A 520 23.64 23.66 -16.04
N THR A 521 22.58 23.99 -16.76
CA THR A 521 22.25 23.43 -18.08
C THR A 521 23.23 23.84 -19.18
N ASN A 522 24.19 24.72 -18.90
CA ASN A 522 25.26 25.14 -19.81
C ASN A 522 26.52 25.60 -19.03
N PRO A 523 27.70 24.98 -19.20
CA PRO A 523 28.97 25.53 -18.71
C PRO A 523 29.37 26.72 -19.59
N GLY A 524 28.97 27.94 -19.19
CA GLY A 524 29.32 29.17 -19.91
C GLY A 524 28.40 30.37 -19.69
N PHE A 525 27.23 30.20 -19.08
CA PHE A 525 26.35 31.30 -18.68
C PHE A 525 26.18 31.33 -17.16
N ASN A 526 26.46 32.47 -16.52
CA ASN A 526 26.26 32.70 -15.08
C ASN A 526 24.77 32.84 -14.72
N ASN A 527 24.00 31.77 -14.87
CA ASN A 527 22.67 31.69 -14.26
C ASN A 527 22.78 30.92 -12.93
N THR A 528 22.20 31.47 -11.87
CA THR A 528 22.05 30.79 -10.59
C THR A 528 21.30 29.46 -10.78
N PRO A 529 21.77 28.34 -10.20
CA PRO A 529 21.11 27.04 -10.30
C PRO A 529 19.64 27.12 -9.86
N PHE A 530 18.74 26.46 -10.60
CA PHE A 530 17.34 26.37 -10.21
C PHE A 530 17.23 25.36 -9.05
N LYS A 531 16.87 25.86 -7.87
CA LYS A 531 16.72 25.06 -6.66
C LYS A 531 15.25 24.70 -6.47
N PHE A 532 14.95 23.44 -6.19
CA PHE A 532 13.62 23.04 -5.74
C PHE A 532 13.71 22.29 -4.42
N THR A 533 12.76 22.55 -3.53
CA THR A 533 12.71 21.89 -2.22
C THR A 533 12.24 20.46 -2.37
N LYS A 534 12.95 19.51 -1.76
CA LYS A 534 12.51 18.11 -1.69
C LYS A 534 11.27 18.01 -0.79
N TYR A 535 10.23 17.38 -1.31
CA TYR A 535 8.98 17.14 -0.57
C TYR A 535 8.96 15.82 0.20
N SER A 536 9.97 14.96 -0.01
CA SER A 536 10.19 13.70 0.70
C SER A 536 11.35 13.83 1.68
N ASN A 537 11.11 13.49 2.94
CA ASN A 537 12.13 13.50 3.98
C ASN A 537 11.74 12.60 5.16
N ALA A 538 12.75 12.16 5.90
CA ALA A 538 12.57 11.35 7.10
C ALA A 538 11.89 12.16 8.20
N TYR A 539 10.88 11.60 8.86
CA TYR A 539 10.22 12.21 10.02
C TYR A 539 10.40 11.40 11.31
N MET A 540 10.82 10.13 11.21
CA MET A 540 11.13 9.29 12.36
C MET A 540 12.27 8.33 12.02
N LEU A 541 13.16 8.12 12.98
CA LEU A 541 14.32 7.24 12.88
C LEU A 541 14.27 6.22 14.01
N VAL A 542 14.64 4.98 13.71
CA VAL A 542 14.77 3.91 14.72
C VAL A 542 16.19 3.38 14.70
N TYR A 543 16.79 3.37 15.89
CA TYR A 543 18.16 2.97 16.13
C TYR A 543 18.20 1.81 17.13
N ILE A 544 19.12 0.87 16.95
CA ILE A 544 19.31 -0.27 17.86
C ILE A 544 20.71 -0.20 18.47
N ARG A 545 20.81 -0.33 19.80
CA ARG A 545 22.10 -0.32 20.49
C ARG A 545 22.95 -1.52 20.08
N GLU A 546 24.21 -1.28 19.75
CA GLU A 546 25.09 -2.33 19.21
C GLU A 546 25.33 -3.47 20.22
N SER A 547 25.39 -3.17 21.52
CA SER A 547 25.55 -4.20 22.57
C SER A 547 24.31 -5.09 22.76
N ASP A 548 23.12 -4.59 22.41
CA ASP A 548 21.84 -5.31 22.58
C ASP A 548 21.37 -5.97 21.27
N LYS A 549 22.14 -5.79 20.18
CA LYS A 549 21.80 -6.21 18.82
C LYS A 549 21.43 -7.68 18.69
N ASP A 550 22.23 -8.59 19.23
CA ASP A 550 22.00 -10.04 19.11
C ASP A 550 20.74 -10.49 19.87
N LYS A 551 20.40 -9.78 20.96
CA LYS A 551 19.17 -10.02 21.73
C LYS A 551 17.94 -9.52 20.96
N ILE A 552 18.05 -8.34 20.34
CA ILE A 552 16.93 -7.68 19.66
C ILE A 552 16.66 -8.29 18.28
N ILE A 553 17.70 -8.50 17.47
CA ILE A 553 17.66 -9.14 16.14
C ILE A 553 17.80 -10.66 16.28
N CYS A 554 16.97 -11.25 17.14
CA CYS A 554 16.95 -12.69 17.37
C CYS A 554 16.20 -13.45 16.26
N ASN A 555 16.48 -14.75 16.11
CA ASN A 555 15.73 -15.62 15.20
C ASN A 555 14.33 -15.89 15.77
N VAL A 556 13.30 -15.77 14.92
CA VAL A 556 11.90 -16.05 15.28
C VAL A 556 11.40 -17.18 14.40
N ASP A 557 11.19 -18.34 15.01
CA ASP A 557 10.77 -19.56 14.34
C ASP A 557 9.30 -19.87 14.67
N GLU A 558 8.74 -20.84 13.96
CA GLU A 558 7.37 -21.32 14.21
C GLU A 558 7.16 -21.82 15.65
N LYS A 559 8.23 -22.24 16.33
CA LYS A 559 8.21 -22.70 17.73
C LYS A 559 8.02 -21.57 18.74
N ASP A 560 8.33 -20.33 18.37
CA ASP A 560 8.09 -19.15 19.21
C ASP A 560 6.61 -18.73 19.19
N ILE A 561 5.80 -19.33 18.31
CA ILE A 561 4.37 -19.06 18.19
C ILE A 561 3.61 -20.06 19.06
N ALA A 562 2.75 -19.55 19.96
CA ALA A 562 1.97 -20.40 20.85
C ALA A 562 1.12 -21.43 20.07
N GLU A 563 1.09 -22.68 20.53
CA GLU A 563 0.47 -23.79 19.81
C GLU A 563 -1.00 -23.53 19.44
N HIS A 564 -1.77 -23.01 20.39
CA HIS A 564 -3.19 -22.67 20.18
C HIS A 564 -3.39 -21.60 19.10
N LEU A 565 -2.51 -20.60 19.02
CA LEU A 565 -2.52 -19.59 17.96
C LEU A 565 -2.17 -20.21 16.62
N ARG A 566 -1.13 -21.05 16.57
CA ARG A 566 -0.71 -21.72 15.35
C ARG A 566 -1.82 -22.57 14.75
N ILE A 567 -2.48 -23.40 15.56
CA ILE A 567 -3.59 -24.25 15.13
C ILE A 567 -4.75 -23.38 14.60
N ARG A 568 -5.12 -22.34 15.35
CA ARG A 568 -6.20 -21.41 14.96
C ARG A 568 -5.92 -20.72 13.63
N LEU A 569 -4.74 -20.11 13.48
CA LEU A 569 -4.38 -19.32 12.31
C LEU A 569 -4.18 -20.18 11.07
N LYS A 570 -3.62 -21.39 11.23
CA LYS A 570 -3.48 -22.35 10.14
C LYS A 570 -4.83 -22.82 9.62
N LYS A 571 -5.75 -23.18 10.52
CA LYS A 571 -7.13 -23.57 10.16
C LYS A 571 -7.84 -22.46 9.39
N GLU A 572 -7.75 -21.22 9.86
CA GLU A 572 -8.36 -20.08 9.17
C GLU A 572 -7.75 -19.82 7.78
N GLN A 573 -6.44 -20.03 7.63
CA GLN A 573 -5.76 -19.92 6.33
C GLN A 573 -6.24 -21.00 5.36
N GLU A 574 -6.32 -22.26 5.81
CA GLU A 574 -6.83 -23.39 5.03
C GLU A 574 -8.28 -23.15 4.55
N GLU A 575 -9.17 -22.72 5.46
CA GLU A 575 -10.56 -22.38 5.12
C GLU A 575 -10.65 -21.23 4.10
N LYS A 576 -9.76 -20.23 4.20
CA LYS A 576 -9.74 -19.10 3.28
C LYS A 576 -9.20 -19.51 1.90
N GLU A 577 -8.17 -20.35 1.86
CA GLU A 577 -7.65 -20.93 0.62
C GLU A 577 -8.69 -21.81 -0.06
N GLU A 578 -9.44 -22.61 0.69
CA GLU A 578 -10.55 -23.41 0.18
C GLU A 578 -11.64 -22.53 -0.41
N LYS A 579 -12.07 -21.48 0.31
CA LYS A 579 -13.03 -20.50 -0.21
C LYS A 579 -12.51 -19.78 -1.46
N ARG A 580 -11.22 -19.46 -1.52
CA ARG A 580 -10.59 -18.83 -2.70
C ARG A 580 -10.58 -19.78 -3.88
N LYS A 581 -10.20 -21.05 -3.68
CA LYS A 581 -10.26 -22.11 -4.70
C LYS A 581 -11.69 -22.31 -5.20
N TYR A 582 -12.66 -22.35 -4.27
CA TYR A 582 -14.08 -22.45 -4.61
C TYR A 582 -14.56 -21.25 -5.42
N LYS A 583 -14.27 -20.00 -5.03
CA LYS A 583 -14.63 -18.79 -5.81
C LYS A 583 -13.94 -18.77 -7.18
N ALA A 584 -12.66 -19.14 -7.23
CA ALA A 584 -11.89 -19.26 -8.46
C ALA A 584 -12.40 -20.39 -9.36
N GLN A 585 -13.11 -21.38 -8.84
CA GLN A 585 -13.81 -22.36 -9.67
C GLN A 585 -15.21 -21.87 -10.04
N ALA A 586 -15.95 -21.27 -9.11
CA ALA A 586 -17.32 -20.81 -9.31
C ALA A 586 -17.46 -19.82 -10.48
N HIS A 587 -16.47 -18.96 -10.72
CA HIS A 587 -16.50 -18.04 -11.87
C HIS A 587 -16.47 -18.76 -13.24
N LEU A 588 -16.01 -20.02 -13.29
CA LEU A 588 -15.99 -20.84 -14.51
C LEU A 588 -17.35 -21.51 -14.80
N TYR A 589 -18.26 -21.51 -13.84
CA TYR A 589 -19.57 -22.16 -13.94
C TYR A 589 -20.70 -21.13 -13.99
N THR A 590 -21.85 -21.57 -14.48
CA THR A 590 -23.09 -20.80 -14.50
C THR A 590 -24.26 -21.71 -14.18
N ILE A 591 -25.35 -21.12 -13.70
CA ILE A 591 -26.59 -21.83 -13.42
C ILE A 591 -27.55 -21.58 -14.58
N ILE A 592 -28.07 -22.66 -15.18
CA ILE A 592 -29.20 -22.61 -16.11
C ILE A 592 -30.45 -23.11 -15.41
N LYS A 593 -31.49 -22.28 -15.32
CA LYS A 593 -32.80 -22.65 -14.82
C LYS A 593 -33.71 -22.96 -15.99
N VAL A 594 -34.22 -24.19 -16.05
CA VAL A 594 -35.11 -24.66 -17.12
C VAL A 594 -36.49 -24.91 -16.56
N ALA A 595 -37.46 -24.13 -17.05
CA ALA A 595 -38.86 -24.34 -16.78
C ALA A 595 -39.54 -25.07 -17.94
N ARG A 596 -40.57 -25.85 -17.63
CA ARG A 596 -41.35 -26.70 -18.57
C ARG A 596 -42.85 -26.44 -18.40
N ASP A 597 -43.66 -27.05 -19.26
CA ASP A 597 -45.12 -26.96 -19.20
C ASP A 597 -45.69 -27.45 -17.85
N GLU A 598 -45.04 -28.44 -17.23
CA GLU A 598 -45.41 -28.94 -15.90
C GLU A 598 -45.29 -27.83 -14.83
N ASP A 599 -44.21 -27.05 -14.84
CA ASP A 599 -43.98 -25.95 -13.91
C ASP A 599 -45.01 -24.82 -14.10
N LEU A 600 -45.44 -24.59 -15.34
CA LEU A 600 -46.51 -23.65 -15.67
C LEU A 600 -47.85 -24.13 -15.09
N LEU A 601 -48.21 -25.41 -15.29
CA LEU A 601 -49.46 -26.00 -14.80
C LEU A 601 -49.52 -26.02 -13.27
N GLU A 602 -48.39 -26.25 -12.61
CA GLU A 602 -48.33 -26.24 -11.15
C GLU A 602 -48.58 -24.85 -10.56
N GLN A 603 -48.31 -23.77 -11.29
CA GLN A 603 -48.37 -22.42 -10.77
C GLN A 603 -49.61 -21.64 -11.23
N ILE A 604 -50.00 -21.82 -12.50
CA ILE A 604 -51.15 -21.14 -13.10
C ILE A 604 -52.43 -21.56 -12.38
N GLY A 605 -53.22 -20.58 -11.94
CA GLY A 605 -54.50 -20.81 -11.26
C GLY A 605 -54.41 -20.94 -9.74
N LYS A 606 -53.21 -21.01 -9.14
CA LYS A 606 -53.05 -21.04 -7.67
C LYS A 606 -53.22 -19.68 -6.99
N GLY A 607 -53.21 -18.57 -7.72
CA GLY A 607 -53.47 -17.22 -7.18
C GLY A 607 -52.39 -16.64 -6.25
N ILE A 608 -51.23 -17.31 -6.12
CA ILE A 608 -50.19 -16.98 -5.13
C ILE A 608 -49.05 -16.12 -5.72
N TYR A 609 -48.82 -16.14 -7.04
CA TYR A 609 -47.67 -15.47 -7.67
C TYR A 609 -48.04 -14.71 -8.96
N PHE A 610 -47.37 -13.57 -9.21
CA PHE A 610 -47.53 -12.74 -10.42
C PHE A 610 -46.75 -13.29 -11.64
N ASP A 611 -45.77 -14.17 -11.39
CA ASP A 611 -45.00 -14.87 -12.41
C ASP A 611 -45.56 -16.26 -12.75
N LEU A 612 -45.31 -16.70 -13.98
CA LEU A 612 -45.86 -17.95 -14.52
C LEU A 612 -45.22 -19.21 -13.92
N VAL A 613 -44.02 -19.09 -13.35
CA VAL A 613 -43.28 -20.17 -12.68
C VAL A 613 -42.54 -19.64 -11.46
N ASP A 614 -42.24 -20.52 -10.51
CA ASP A 614 -41.47 -20.25 -9.31
C ASP A 614 -40.03 -20.64 -9.64
N HIS A 615 -39.24 -19.64 -10.03
CA HIS A 615 -37.87 -19.85 -10.46
C HIS A 615 -36.94 -20.41 -9.37
N ASP A 616 -37.38 -20.53 -8.12
CA ASP A 616 -36.63 -21.21 -7.07
C ASP A 616 -36.94 -22.71 -6.99
N LYS A 617 -38.05 -23.15 -7.60
CA LYS A 617 -38.47 -24.55 -7.67
C LYS A 617 -38.17 -25.23 -9.00
N VAL A 618 -37.97 -24.47 -10.07
CA VAL A 618 -37.62 -25.00 -11.40
C VAL A 618 -36.26 -25.71 -11.38
N ARG A 619 -36.09 -26.69 -12.27
CA ARG A 619 -34.86 -27.47 -12.32
C ARG A 619 -33.68 -26.59 -12.71
N SER A 620 -32.61 -26.68 -11.92
CA SER A 620 -31.38 -25.90 -12.09
C SER A 620 -30.22 -26.82 -12.48
N PHE A 621 -29.48 -26.42 -13.51
CA PHE A 621 -28.28 -27.11 -13.99
C PHE A 621 -27.06 -26.26 -13.67
N HIS A 622 -26.04 -26.87 -13.06
CA HIS A 622 -24.77 -26.23 -12.78
C HIS A 622 -23.75 -26.68 -13.84
N ILE A 623 -23.40 -25.79 -14.77
CA ILE A 623 -22.65 -26.14 -15.98
C ILE A 623 -21.49 -25.18 -16.22
N GLN A 624 -20.40 -25.68 -16.82
CA GLN A 624 -19.27 -24.82 -17.17
C GLN A 624 -19.65 -23.83 -18.27
N LYS A 625 -19.20 -22.59 -18.16
CA LYS A 625 -19.49 -21.52 -19.14
C LYS A 625 -18.98 -21.84 -20.54
N GLN A 626 -17.87 -22.59 -20.64
CA GLN A 626 -17.27 -23.01 -21.90
C GLN A 626 -17.99 -24.20 -22.56
N THR A 627 -18.88 -24.88 -21.84
CA THR A 627 -19.62 -26.02 -22.39
C THR A 627 -20.46 -25.56 -23.59
N PRO A 628 -20.32 -26.20 -24.77
CA PRO A 628 -21.17 -25.92 -25.92
C PRO A 628 -22.64 -26.18 -25.59
N PHE A 629 -23.55 -25.33 -26.07
CA PHE A 629 -24.97 -25.45 -25.73
C PHE A 629 -25.60 -26.80 -26.19
N HIS A 630 -25.10 -27.41 -27.27
CA HIS A 630 -25.57 -28.75 -27.68
C HIS A 630 -25.30 -29.84 -26.62
N VAL A 631 -24.17 -29.78 -25.91
CA VAL A 631 -23.85 -30.71 -24.82
C VAL A 631 -24.83 -30.51 -23.66
N PHE A 632 -25.22 -29.26 -23.38
CA PHE A 632 -26.27 -28.97 -22.42
C PHE A 632 -27.62 -29.58 -22.84
N LYS A 633 -27.98 -29.56 -24.13
CA LYS A 633 -29.21 -30.23 -24.62
C LYS A 633 -29.18 -31.73 -24.34
N GLU A 634 -28.02 -32.38 -24.42
CA GLU A 634 -27.86 -33.79 -24.05
C GLU A 634 -28.02 -34.03 -22.55
N GLU A 635 -27.52 -33.15 -21.69
CA GLU A 635 -27.75 -33.22 -20.24
C GLU A 635 -29.23 -33.02 -19.89
N ALA A 636 -29.88 -32.03 -20.50
CA ALA A 636 -31.32 -31.83 -20.37
C ALA A 636 -32.11 -33.04 -20.91
N ALA A 637 -31.62 -33.72 -21.96
CA ALA A 637 -32.24 -34.93 -22.49
C ALA A 637 -32.21 -36.07 -21.48
N LYS A 638 -31.08 -36.26 -20.79
CA LYS A 638 -30.93 -37.29 -19.76
C LYS A 638 -31.79 -36.99 -18.54
N GLU A 639 -31.83 -35.72 -18.12
CA GLU A 639 -32.56 -35.29 -16.93
C GLU A 639 -34.08 -35.33 -17.13
N PHE A 640 -34.57 -34.85 -18.28
CA PHE A 640 -36.00 -34.74 -18.55
C PHE A 640 -36.58 -35.89 -19.38
N GLY A 641 -35.73 -36.79 -19.90
CA GLY A 641 -36.16 -37.89 -20.77
C GLY A 641 -36.64 -37.44 -22.16
N ILE A 642 -36.30 -36.22 -22.60
CA ILE A 642 -36.75 -35.64 -23.89
C ILE A 642 -35.56 -35.67 -24.87
N PRO A 643 -35.61 -36.45 -25.97
CA PRO A 643 -34.53 -36.47 -26.95
C PRO A 643 -34.19 -35.08 -27.52
N VAL A 644 -32.91 -34.82 -27.80
CA VAL A 644 -32.40 -33.50 -28.24
C VAL A 644 -33.14 -32.94 -29.44
N GLN A 645 -33.55 -33.79 -30.40
CA GLN A 645 -34.31 -33.40 -31.60
C GLN A 645 -35.70 -32.82 -31.31
N TYR A 646 -36.27 -33.09 -30.14
CA TYR A 646 -37.58 -32.60 -29.71
C TYR A 646 -37.48 -31.44 -28.72
N GLN A 647 -36.27 -30.95 -28.45
CA GLN A 647 -36.05 -29.86 -27.50
C GLN A 647 -35.94 -28.52 -28.21
N ARG A 648 -36.90 -27.63 -27.90
CA ARG A 648 -36.85 -26.23 -28.31
C ARG A 648 -36.76 -25.32 -27.10
N PHE A 649 -35.61 -24.68 -26.93
CA PHE A 649 -35.38 -23.75 -25.84
C PHE A 649 -35.80 -22.32 -26.22
N TRP A 650 -36.46 -21.65 -25.27
CA TRP A 650 -36.84 -20.25 -25.38
C TRP A 650 -36.16 -19.43 -24.29
N ILE A 651 -35.77 -18.20 -24.65
CA ILE A 651 -35.27 -17.23 -23.69
C ILE A 651 -36.42 -16.80 -22.77
N TRP A 652 -36.21 -16.94 -21.46
CA TRP A 652 -37.15 -16.48 -20.45
C TRP A 652 -36.72 -15.11 -19.92
N ALA A 653 -37.24 -14.04 -20.53
CA ALA A 653 -36.78 -12.68 -20.28
C ALA A 653 -37.59 -11.96 -19.21
N LYS A 654 -36.93 -11.07 -18.45
CA LYS A 654 -37.56 -10.13 -17.54
C LYS A 654 -38.16 -8.95 -18.32
N ARG A 655 -39.44 -8.64 -18.09
CA ARG A 655 -40.16 -7.49 -18.63
C ARG A 655 -40.03 -6.28 -17.72
N GLN A 656 -40.43 -5.10 -18.21
CA GLN A 656 -40.38 -3.84 -17.45
C GLN A 656 -41.21 -3.86 -16.16
N ASN A 657 -42.32 -4.60 -16.13
CA ASN A 657 -43.14 -4.80 -14.94
C ASN A 657 -42.57 -5.85 -13.96
N HIS A 658 -41.27 -6.13 -14.04
CA HIS A 658 -40.54 -7.11 -13.24
C HIS A 658 -41.00 -8.57 -13.36
N THR A 659 -41.84 -8.91 -14.35
CA THR A 659 -42.25 -10.31 -14.61
C THR A 659 -41.34 -11.02 -15.59
N TYR A 660 -41.19 -12.33 -15.44
CA TYR A 660 -40.47 -13.20 -16.36
C TYR A 660 -41.43 -13.90 -17.31
N ARG A 661 -41.22 -13.79 -18.63
CA ARG A 661 -42.04 -14.51 -19.63
C ARG A 661 -41.16 -15.15 -20.72
N PRO A 662 -41.57 -16.30 -21.29
CA PRO A 662 -40.99 -16.77 -22.54
C PRO A 662 -41.08 -15.65 -23.59
N ASN A 663 -39.94 -15.32 -24.21
CA ASN A 663 -39.83 -14.20 -25.15
C ASN A 663 -39.75 -14.70 -26.59
N ARG A 664 -38.68 -15.43 -26.91
CA ARG A 664 -38.45 -15.99 -28.25
C ARG A 664 -37.65 -17.30 -28.16
N PRO A 665 -37.74 -18.19 -29.17
CA PRO A 665 -36.88 -19.36 -29.24
C PRO A 665 -35.41 -18.93 -29.46
N LEU A 666 -34.50 -19.81 -29.05
CA LEU A 666 -33.09 -19.70 -29.40
C LEU A 666 -32.91 -19.90 -30.91
N THR A 667 -32.03 -19.10 -31.50
CA THR A 667 -31.65 -19.24 -32.91
C THR A 667 -30.57 -20.31 -33.09
N PRO A 668 -30.43 -20.91 -34.29
CA PRO A 668 -29.36 -21.90 -34.53
C PRO A 668 -27.94 -21.35 -34.28
N GLN A 669 -27.73 -20.04 -34.48
CA GLN A 669 -26.46 -19.38 -34.21
C GLN A 669 -26.19 -19.27 -32.70
N GLU A 670 -27.22 -19.06 -31.89
CA GLU A 670 -27.13 -19.03 -30.43
C GLU A 670 -26.96 -20.43 -29.84
N GLU A 671 -27.62 -21.45 -30.40
CA GLU A 671 -27.42 -22.85 -29.99
C GLU A 671 -26.03 -23.39 -30.37
N ALA A 672 -25.34 -22.76 -31.33
CA ALA A 672 -23.96 -23.11 -31.69
C ALA A 672 -22.90 -22.52 -30.74
N GLN A 673 -23.27 -21.60 -29.85
CA GLN A 673 -22.36 -20.94 -28.90
C GLN A 673 -22.17 -21.75 -27.62
N SER A 674 -21.21 -21.32 -26.79
CA SER A 674 -21.08 -21.83 -25.43
C SER A 674 -22.20 -21.28 -24.54
N VAL A 675 -22.53 -21.99 -23.46
CA VAL A 675 -23.53 -21.55 -22.48
C VAL A 675 -23.20 -20.16 -21.93
N GLY A 676 -21.91 -19.87 -21.69
CA GLY A 676 -21.44 -18.59 -21.19
C GLY A 676 -21.72 -17.43 -22.16
N GLN A 677 -21.41 -17.62 -23.44
CA GLN A 677 -21.70 -16.63 -24.49
C GLN A 677 -23.21 -16.42 -24.64
N LEU A 678 -23.98 -17.51 -24.64
CA LEU A 678 -25.44 -17.44 -24.72
C LEU A 678 -26.04 -16.64 -23.54
N ARG A 679 -25.50 -16.82 -22.33
CA ARG A 679 -25.87 -16.05 -21.14
C ARG A 679 -25.62 -14.56 -21.35
N GLU A 680 -24.47 -14.17 -21.88
CA GLU A 680 -24.11 -12.76 -22.11
C GLU A 680 -25.02 -12.10 -23.14
N VAL A 681 -25.34 -12.81 -24.23
CA VAL A 681 -26.25 -12.31 -25.29
C VAL A 681 -27.69 -12.16 -24.76
N SER A 682 -28.12 -13.07 -23.88
CA SER A 682 -29.48 -13.10 -23.35
C SER A 682 -29.74 -12.11 -22.20
N ASN A 683 -28.74 -11.68 -21.44
CA ASN A 683 -28.89 -10.85 -20.23
C ASN A 683 -28.23 -9.47 -20.38
N LYS A 684 -29.01 -8.45 -20.77
CA LYS A 684 -28.57 -7.03 -20.71
C LYS A 684 -28.51 -6.45 -19.29
N ALA A 685 -29.13 -7.12 -18.32
CA ALA A 685 -29.03 -6.82 -16.90
C ALA A 685 -28.24 -7.95 -16.25
N GLN A 686 -27.16 -7.64 -15.54
CA GLN A 686 -26.13 -8.56 -15.00
C GLN A 686 -26.66 -9.62 -14.00
N ASN A 687 -27.59 -10.49 -14.38
CA ASN A 687 -28.04 -11.61 -13.55
C ASN A 687 -27.06 -12.79 -13.66
N ALA A 688 -26.74 -13.42 -12.53
CA ALA A 688 -25.84 -14.58 -12.45
C ALA A 688 -26.38 -15.85 -13.15
N GLU A 689 -27.68 -15.90 -13.48
CA GLU A 689 -28.38 -17.10 -13.95
C GLU A 689 -28.95 -16.93 -15.37
N LEU A 690 -28.89 -17.99 -16.19
CA LEU A 690 -29.57 -18.08 -17.48
C LEU A 690 -30.92 -18.78 -17.28
N LYS A 691 -32.02 -18.14 -17.67
CA LYS A 691 -33.38 -18.70 -17.53
C LYS A 691 -33.94 -19.08 -18.89
N LEU A 692 -34.33 -20.34 -19.04
CA LEU A 692 -34.87 -20.89 -20.28
C LEU A 692 -36.23 -21.56 -20.02
N PHE A 693 -37.08 -21.56 -21.04
CA PHE A 693 -38.24 -22.44 -21.14
C PHE A 693 -37.94 -23.54 -22.14
N LEU A 694 -38.24 -24.78 -21.81
CA LEU A 694 -38.14 -25.92 -22.72
C LEU A 694 -39.53 -26.28 -23.25
N GLU A 695 -39.73 -26.04 -24.54
CA GLU A 695 -40.87 -26.52 -25.32
C GLU A 695 -40.52 -27.90 -25.93
N VAL A 696 -41.44 -28.86 -25.81
CA VAL A 696 -41.31 -30.19 -26.43
C VAL A 696 -42.00 -30.18 -27.78
N GLU A 697 -41.22 -30.19 -28.87
CA GLU A 697 -41.79 -30.28 -30.22
C GLU A 697 -42.38 -31.67 -30.44
N ARG A 698 -43.70 -31.73 -30.62
CA ARG A 698 -44.41 -32.96 -30.99
C ARG A 698 -44.46 -33.03 -32.51
N ASP A 699 -43.82 -34.05 -33.11
CA ASP A 699 -44.06 -34.39 -34.50
C ASP A 699 -45.57 -34.62 -34.72
N GLN A 700 -46.12 -34.02 -35.79
CA GLN A 700 -47.51 -34.25 -36.25
C GLN A 700 -47.82 -35.71 -36.61
N ILE A 701 -46.91 -36.66 -36.36
CA ILE A 701 -47.04 -38.08 -36.70
C ILE A 701 -47.67 -38.89 -35.54
N PHE A 702 -47.77 -38.37 -34.31
CA PHE A 702 -48.37 -39.09 -33.18
C PHE A 702 -49.84 -38.75 -32.84
N CYS A 703 -50.56 -38.01 -33.70
CA CYS A 703 -52.00 -37.78 -33.51
C CYS A 703 -52.90 -38.96 -33.94
N PHE A 704 -52.35 -40.12 -34.30
CA PHE A 704 -53.10 -41.35 -34.60
C PHE A 704 -52.72 -42.53 -33.70
N SER A 705 -52.70 -42.37 -32.37
CA SER A 705 -52.69 -43.54 -31.48
C SER A 705 -53.37 -43.38 -30.13
N SER A 706 -54.07 -42.28 -29.83
CA SER A 706 -54.77 -42.10 -28.55
C SER A 706 -56.28 -42.41 -28.58
N SER A 707 -56.79 -43.04 -29.65
CA SER A 707 -58.18 -43.52 -29.73
C SER A 707 -58.35 -45.02 -29.45
N PHE A 708 -57.30 -45.73 -29.03
CA PHE A 708 -57.40 -47.12 -28.57
C PHE A 708 -56.71 -47.30 -27.21
N MET A 709 -57.42 -46.93 -26.14
CA MET A 709 -57.44 -47.66 -24.86
C MET A 709 -58.40 -46.94 -23.89
N ASN A 710 -59.69 -47.01 -24.23
CA ASN A 710 -60.76 -47.00 -23.24
C ASN A 710 -61.18 -48.47 -23.03
N ARG A 711 -60.70 -49.08 -21.95
CA ARG A 711 -61.41 -50.11 -21.18
C ARG A 711 -60.70 -50.39 -19.86
#